data_AF-A0A2Z3JR64-F1
#
_entry.id   AF-A0A2Z3JR64-F1
#
_cell.length_a   1.000
_cell.length_b   1.000
_cell.length_c   1.000
_cell.angle_alpha   90.00
_cell.angle_beta   90.00
_cell.angle_gamma   90.00
#
_symmetry.space_group_name_H-M   'P 1'
#
loop_
_entity.id
_entity.type
_entity.pdbx_description
1 polymer ?
#
loop_
_entity_poly.entity_id
_entity_poly.type
_entity_poly.pdbx_seq_one_letter_code
_entity_poly.pdbx_strand_id
1 'polypeptide(L)'
;MPCPHPPGLEGSTGLPKPARPEEESSSQEDQMKSTYARLSGLGFLGGLAVITLGLAASSGKSSGPEFTAKQVSSGQQVYTSNCQSCHGQQLEGGVGPAIKGSSFSKKWLGSSHTVKDLYTYISSKMPLGNPHSLTDQQYLDVTAFVLSKNGYSASGKALDKNSLGQTLAQSSGGNSGNASGSGSSEAQSSPTQNVKQQGTSDNPSQHTPVPSTLPQATKSPKTTSSTLPTDQELMNAASSSDWLMYNKDFQGQRFSGLKQITADNAGDLKKVCEYDTGEQGPFQPGMVQYKSTLYFTNVHKTIALNATNCNKLWVNTYKPQGPEPFPVNRGVALYDGKIFRGTPDGHLIAIDKNTGQTLWNTWVSDSNKGYFLSAAPIAHNGMVFIGEAGADWGVAGHMYAFSADTGKLIWTFDVVPTGDQQGADTWDKANTAAHGGGSMWTTYTLDPQSNLLYVSVGNPAPDFAGDYRPGKNLFTDSVVVLSATTGKLVRYQQQIDNDYHDWDTAASPVIYDTQGKKMMVVANKGGHLYMYDRVSQERLNKVPVTTISNADAPLTTEGTRFCPGTVGGTEWNGPAYDPGTSTVYVPAVDWCSTIKIGAVRYNAGNVYTGSANGFGDMDPQDKAGGWVTALDAASGDIKWKYQSDSPVVAGVTPTAGGVVLTGDMGGNLLALSADEGKVLFKDNTGGSVAGGVITYQVGDRQYVAAASGNTSRTTWHTEGPQKIVVYALPQGQK
;
A
#
# COMPACT_ATOMS: atom_id res chain seq x y z
N MET A 1 42.21 21.38 31.00
CA MET A 1 41.90 22.44 31.99
C MET A 1 42.16 23.79 31.33
N PRO A 2 41.34 24.82 31.59
CA PRO A 2 40.97 25.87 30.63
C PRO A 2 41.87 27.11 30.67
N CYS A 3 41.92 27.86 29.57
CA CYS A 3 42.09 29.33 29.52
C CYS A 3 41.89 29.90 28.09
N PRO A 4 41.66 31.23 27.94
CA PRO A 4 40.72 31.84 27.00
C PRO A 4 41.36 32.48 25.75
N HIS A 5 40.54 32.96 24.80
CA HIS A 5 41.00 33.79 23.67
C HIS A 5 40.43 35.23 23.68
N PRO A 6 41.18 36.22 23.13
CA PRO A 6 40.99 37.66 23.34
C PRO A 6 40.38 38.38 22.10
N PRO A 7 40.17 39.72 22.16
CA PRO A 7 39.49 40.51 21.14
C PRO A 7 40.42 41.05 20.02
N GLY A 8 39.80 41.58 18.95
CA GLY A 8 40.40 41.82 17.63
C GLY A 8 41.25 43.08 17.42
N LEU A 9 41.61 43.32 16.16
CA LEU A 9 42.25 44.53 15.63
C LEU A 9 41.84 44.81 14.17
N GLU A 10 41.67 46.10 13.88
CA GLU A 10 41.31 46.76 12.60
C GLU A 10 42.51 46.92 11.65
N GLY A 11 42.27 47.23 10.36
CA GLY A 11 43.19 48.14 9.61
C GLY A 11 43.49 47.97 8.10
N SER A 12 42.50 48.21 7.22
CA SER A 12 42.57 49.08 6.00
C SER A 12 43.26 48.72 4.65
N THR A 13 42.63 49.27 3.59
CA THR A 13 43.03 49.56 2.17
C THR A 13 42.81 48.44 1.12
N GLY A 14 42.15 48.60 -0.04
CA GLY A 14 41.36 49.67 -0.68
C GLY A 14 40.81 49.20 -2.06
N LEU A 15 39.52 49.51 -2.35
CA LEU A 15 38.75 49.74 -3.62
C LEU A 15 39.05 48.95 -4.94
N PRO A 16 38.07 48.71 -5.87
CA PRO A 16 36.92 49.58 -6.20
C PRO A 16 35.53 48.91 -6.43
N LYS A 17 34.49 49.76 -6.43
CA LYS A 17 33.09 49.46 -6.82
C LYS A 17 32.96 49.13 -8.31
N PRO A 18 32.08 48.19 -8.71
CA PRO A 18 31.52 48.17 -10.05
C PRO A 18 30.22 48.99 -10.14
N ALA A 19 30.06 49.60 -11.32
CA ALA A 19 29.08 50.60 -11.69
C ALA A 19 27.66 50.03 -11.93
N ARG A 20 26.65 50.90 -11.73
CA ARG A 20 25.33 50.81 -12.38
C ARG A 20 25.45 51.17 -13.86
N PRO A 21 24.63 50.56 -14.71
CA PRO A 21 23.98 51.23 -15.83
C PRO A 21 22.46 51.32 -15.52
N GLU A 22 21.90 52.53 -15.37
CA GLU A 22 21.32 53.37 -16.44
C GLU A 22 19.96 52.86 -16.92
N GLU A 23 18.91 53.49 -16.39
CA GLU A 23 17.59 53.62 -17.02
C GLU A 23 17.71 54.60 -18.18
N GLU A 24 17.23 54.20 -19.36
CA GLU A 24 16.72 55.16 -20.34
C GLU A 24 15.45 54.61 -20.99
N SER A 25 14.45 55.47 -21.00
CA SER A 25 13.11 55.30 -21.51
C SER A 25 13.05 55.26 -23.04
N SER A 26 12.08 54.54 -23.59
CA SER A 26 10.93 55.13 -24.33
C SER A 26 10.45 54.29 -25.51
N SER A 27 9.12 54.28 -25.64
CA SER A 27 8.34 54.14 -26.87
C SER A 27 8.33 52.76 -27.57
N GLN A 28 7.18 52.09 -27.55
CA GLN A 28 6.20 52.20 -28.64
C GLN A 28 5.02 51.24 -28.37
N GLU A 29 3.94 51.82 -27.85
CA GLU A 29 2.61 51.53 -28.38
C GLU A 29 2.64 51.89 -29.87
N ASP A 30 2.56 50.89 -30.75
CA ASP A 30 1.90 50.99 -32.06
C ASP A 30 2.07 49.69 -32.84
N GLN A 31 1.12 48.76 -32.69
CA GLN A 31 0.63 47.93 -33.80
C GLN A 31 -0.61 47.14 -33.36
N MET A 32 -1.77 47.78 -33.49
CA MET A 32 -2.94 47.18 -34.17
C MET A 32 -4.12 48.14 -34.04
N LYS A 33 -4.35 48.93 -35.08
CA LYS A 33 -5.70 49.37 -35.48
C LYS A 33 -5.72 49.92 -36.91
N SER A 34 -6.91 49.78 -37.51
CA SER A 34 -7.42 50.35 -38.77
C SER A 34 -7.33 49.39 -39.97
N THR A 35 -8.39 49.08 -40.74
CA THR A 35 -9.54 49.90 -41.21
C THR A 35 -10.61 48.92 -41.78
N TYR A 36 -11.95 49.01 -41.63
CA TYR A 36 -12.98 49.97 -42.07
C TYR A 36 -14.32 49.57 -41.35
N ALA A 37 -15.10 50.39 -40.62
CA ALA A 37 -16.04 51.48 -41.01
C ALA A 37 -17.16 51.01 -42.00
N ARG A 38 -18.49 51.21 -41.87
CA ARG A 38 -19.43 52.15 -41.20
C ARG A 38 -20.83 51.46 -41.11
N LEU A 39 -21.79 51.80 -40.23
CA LEU A 39 -22.75 52.93 -40.33
C LEU A 39 -23.66 52.99 -39.06
N SER A 40 -23.81 54.21 -38.51
CA SER A 40 -25.01 54.89 -37.91
C SER A 40 -26.31 54.07 -37.68
N GLY A 41 -27.15 54.27 -36.65
CA GLY A 41 -27.40 55.38 -35.73
C GLY A 41 -28.93 55.56 -35.52
N LEU A 42 -29.35 55.78 -34.27
CA LEU A 42 -30.64 56.31 -33.75
C LEU A 42 -31.99 55.53 -33.87
N GLY A 43 -32.75 55.55 -32.74
CA GLY A 43 -34.23 55.61 -32.69
C GLY A 43 -34.90 54.54 -31.80
N PHE A 44 -35.19 54.81 -30.51
CA PHE A 44 -36.46 55.34 -29.93
C PHE A 44 -37.57 54.30 -29.62
N LEU A 45 -37.98 54.30 -28.33
CA LEU A 45 -39.29 53.96 -27.69
C LEU A 45 -40.15 52.77 -28.18
N GLY A 46 -40.64 51.98 -27.22
CA GLY A 46 -41.91 51.25 -27.37
C GLY A 46 -42.12 50.13 -26.36
N GLY A 47 -42.94 50.38 -25.34
CA GLY A 47 -43.40 49.38 -24.38
C GLY A 47 -44.51 48.47 -24.90
N LEU A 48 -44.72 47.40 -24.13
CA LEU A 48 -45.90 46.52 -24.01
C LEU A 48 -46.72 46.15 -25.26
N ALA A 49 -46.70 44.86 -25.59
CA ALA A 49 -47.92 44.13 -25.93
C ALA A 49 -47.83 42.68 -25.43
N VAL A 50 -48.65 42.37 -24.42
CA VAL A 50 -49.01 41.01 -24.03
C VAL A 50 -49.92 40.46 -25.12
N ILE A 51 -49.53 39.34 -25.74
CA ILE A 51 -50.47 38.44 -26.41
C ILE A 51 -50.32 37.07 -25.76
N THR A 52 -51.21 36.81 -24.81
CA THR A 52 -51.53 35.47 -24.33
C THR A 52 -52.22 34.70 -25.45
N LEU A 53 -51.57 33.69 -26.02
CA LEU A 53 -52.27 32.51 -26.50
C LEU A 53 -52.10 31.41 -25.45
N GLY A 54 -53.19 31.13 -24.75
CA GLY A 54 -53.31 29.95 -23.91
C GLY A 54 -53.20 28.70 -24.77
N LEU A 55 -52.15 27.93 -24.56
CA LEU A 55 -52.16 26.49 -24.79
C LEU A 55 -52.13 25.87 -23.40
N ALA A 56 -53.24 25.22 -23.08
CA ALA A 56 -53.40 24.41 -21.88
C ALA A 56 -52.18 23.49 -21.74
N ALA A 57 -51.47 23.64 -20.63
CA ALA A 57 -50.48 22.65 -20.21
C ALA A 57 -51.24 21.35 -19.93
N SER A 58 -51.24 20.44 -20.89
CA SER A 58 -51.40 19.03 -20.60
C SER A 58 -50.17 18.61 -19.81
N SER A 59 -50.33 18.52 -18.49
CA SER A 59 -49.39 17.89 -17.58
C SER A 59 -49.25 16.41 -17.93
N GLY A 60 -48.42 16.11 -18.92
CA GLY A 60 -47.92 14.77 -19.23
C GLY A 60 -46.79 14.42 -18.27
N LYS A 61 -47.06 13.47 -17.37
CA LYS A 61 -46.16 12.94 -16.33
C LYS A 61 -44.75 12.64 -16.85
N SER A 62 -43.72 13.22 -16.26
CA SER A 62 -42.34 12.74 -16.43
C SER A 62 -42.21 11.37 -15.76
N SER A 63 -41.85 10.33 -16.52
CA SER A 63 -41.76 8.95 -16.05
C SER A 63 -40.41 8.62 -15.39
N GLY A 64 -39.78 9.58 -14.71
CA GLY A 64 -38.49 9.42 -14.05
C GLY A 64 -38.51 9.87 -12.59
N PRO A 65 -37.58 9.38 -11.74
CA PRO A 65 -37.44 9.72 -10.33
C PRO A 65 -37.54 11.22 -10.05
N GLU A 66 -38.41 11.62 -9.12
CA GLU A 66 -38.51 13.02 -8.66
C GLU A 66 -37.33 13.37 -7.74
N PHE A 67 -36.55 14.41 -8.08
CA PHE A 67 -35.53 15.01 -7.20
C PHE A 67 -35.16 16.43 -7.67
N THR A 68 -34.55 17.21 -6.77
CA THR A 68 -34.08 18.58 -7.07
C THR A 68 -32.56 18.68 -7.26
N ALA A 69 -32.09 19.71 -7.97
CA ALA A 69 -30.67 20.02 -8.09
C ALA A 69 -30.00 20.30 -6.73
N LYS A 70 -30.76 20.83 -5.77
CA LYS A 70 -30.29 21.04 -4.39
C LYS A 70 -29.97 19.71 -3.71
N GLN A 71 -30.84 18.71 -3.84
CA GLN A 71 -30.60 17.37 -3.28
C GLN A 71 -29.42 16.67 -3.94
N VAL A 72 -29.20 16.87 -5.24
CA VAL A 72 -27.99 16.37 -5.93
C VAL A 72 -26.74 16.99 -5.33
N SER A 73 -26.74 18.32 -5.11
CA SER A 73 -25.59 19.04 -4.57
C SER A 73 -25.31 18.68 -3.11
N SER A 74 -26.35 18.63 -2.26
CA SER A 74 -26.24 18.15 -0.86
C SER A 74 -25.79 16.69 -0.81
N GLY A 75 -26.36 15.86 -1.68
CA GLY A 75 -26.06 14.44 -1.77
C GLY A 75 -24.61 14.17 -2.15
N GLN A 76 -24.06 14.97 -3.05
CA GLN A 76 -22.65 14.90 -3.42
C GLN A 76 -21.74 15.17 -2.21
N GLN A 77 -22.05 16.16 -1.38
CA GLN A 77 -21.25 16.49 -0.18
C GLN A 77 -21.29 15.35 0.85
N VAL A 78 -22.49 14.82 1.10
CA VAL A 78 -22.68 13.68 2.01
C VAL A 78 -21.96 12.44 1.46
N TYR A 79 -22.07 12.19 0.15
CA TYR A 79 -21.40 11.10 -0.53
C TYR A 79 -19.88 11.19 -0.42
N THR A 80 -19.30 12.36 -0.72
CA THR A 80 -17.85 12.60 -0.59
C THR A 80 -17.35 12.32 0.82
N SER A 81 -18.14 12.66 1.83
CA SER A 81 -17.73 12.50 3.22
C SER A 81 -17.89 11.07 3.76
N ASN A 82 -18.79 10.25 3.19
CA ASN A 82 -19.21 8.99 3.82
C ASN A 82 -19.16 7.75 2.90
N CYS A 83 -19.08 7.94 1.59
CA CYS A 83 -19.25 6.86 0.61
C CYS A 83 -18.13 6.82 -0.45
N GLN A 84 -17.47 7.94 -0.71
CA GLN A 84 -16.45 8.09 -1.75
C GLN A 84 -15.23 7.18 -1.54
N SER A 85 -14.79 6.97 -0.30
CA SER A 85 -13.67 6.07 0.00
C SER A 85 -13.89 4.65 -0.54
N CYS A 86 -15.14 4.18 -0.54
CA CYS A 86 -15.50 2.88 -1.09
C CYS A 86 -15.87 2.93 -2.57
N HIS A 87 -16.58 3.97 -3.02
CA HIS A 87 -17.22 3.98 -4.35
C HIS A 87 -16.58 4.93 -5.38
N GLY A 88 -15.43 5.53 -5.06
CA GLY A 88 -14.72 6.47 -5.93
C GLY A 88 -15.36 7.87 -5.94
N GLN A 89 -14.63 8.88 -6.38
CA GLN A 89 -15.12 10.27 -6.35
C GLN A 89 -16.28 10.47 -7.33
N GLN A 90 -16.25 9.79 -8.47
CA GLN A 90 -17.29 9.91 -9.49
C GLN A 90 -18.20 8.67 -9.53
N LEU A 91 -18.30 7.86 -8.46
CA LEU A 91 -19.13 6.64 -8.37
C LEU A 91 -18.64 5.43 -9.19
N GLU A 92 -17.42 5.49 -9.72
CA GLU A 92 -16.76 4.44 -10.53
C GLU A 92 -16.41 3.17 -9.77
N GLY A 93 -16.54 3.17 -8.45
CA GLY A 93 -16.12 2.06 -7.60
C GLY A 93 -14.71 2.26 -7.06
N GLY A 94 -14.31 1.34 -6.18
CA GLY A 94 -13.03 1.35 -5.47
C GLY A 94 -12.93 0.07 -4.65
N VAL A 95 -13.00 0.18 -3.32
CA VAL A 95 -13.19 -0.97 -2.42
C VAL A 95 -14.59 -1.58 -2.59
N GLY A 96 -15.61 -0.75 -2.81
CA GLY A 96 -16.97 -1.13 -3.17
C GLY A 96 -17.22 -1.11 -4.69
N PRO A 97 -18.27 -1.79 -5.19
CA PRO A 97 -18.56 -1.83 -6.62
C PRO A 97 -18.90 -0.43 -7.17
N ALA A 98 -18.72 -0.24 -8.48
CA ALA A 98 -19.23 0.94 -9.16
C ALA A 98 -20.73 1.10 -8.96
N ILE A 99 -21.18 2.29 -8.58
CA ILE A 99 -22.59 2.64 -8.43
C ILE A 99 -23.07 3.62 -9.51
N LYS A 100 -22.30 3.73 -10.60
CA LYS A 100 -22.71 4.35 -11.87
C LYS A 100 -22.61 3.40 -13.06
N GLY A 101 -23.21 3.79 -14.18
CA GLY A 101 -23.01 3.17 -15.49
C GLY A 101 -23.48 1.72 -15.55
N SER A 102 -22.76 0.88 -16.27
CA SER A 102 -23.18 -0.50 -16.56
C SER A 102 -23.41 -1.36 -15.31
N SER A 103 -22.65 -1.14 -14.24
CA SER A 103 -22.83 -1.83 -12.95
C SER A 103 -24.14 -1.43 -12.26
N PHE A 104 -24.47 -0.14 -12.28
CA PHE A 104 -25.76 0.35 -11.79
C PHE A 104 -26.90 -0.20 -12.66
N SER A 105 -26.78 -0.11 -13.99
CA SER A 105 -27.80 -0.57 -14.92
C SER A 105 -28.10 -2.05 -14.76
N LYS A 106 -27.08 -2.92 -14.68
CA LYS A 106 -27.28 -4.37 -14.53
C LYS A 106 -28.00 -4.75 -13.23
N LYS A 107 -27.82 -3.98 -12.16
CA LYS A 107 -28.39 -4.26 -10.85
C LYS A 107 -29.80 -3.66 -10.68
N TRP A 108 -30.02 -2.48 -11.25
CA TRP A 108 -31.21 -1.67 -10.95
C TRP A 108 -32.15 -1.48 -12.14
N LEU A 109 -31.69 -1.70 -13.38
CA LEU A 109 -32.48 -1.53 -14.60
C LEU A 109 -32.70 -2.90 -15.28
N GLY A 110 -33.94 -3.41 -15.22
CA GLY A 110 -34.36 -4.66 -15.89
C GLY A 110 -35.23 -5.57 -15.03
N SER A 111 -35.09 -5.48 -13.72
CA SER A 111 -36.03 -5.96 -12.70
C SER A 111 -36.85 -4.76 -12.22
N SER A 112 -38.10 -4.97 -11.78
CA SER A 112 -39.07 -3.91 -11.40
C SER A 112 -38.69 -3.05 -10.16
N HIS A 113 -37.40 -2.76 -9.97
CA HIS A 113 -36.87 -1.99 -8.87
C HIS A 113 -37.35 -0.54 -8.90
N THR A 114 -37.54 0.00 -7.71
CA THR A 114 -38.00 1.36 -7.46
C THR A 114 -36.90 2.19 -6.82
N VAL A 115 -37.08 3.51 -6.78
CA VAL A 115 -36.22 4.43 -6.02
C VAL A 115 -36.20 4.04 -4.54
N LYS A 116 -37.29 3.46 -4.02
CA LYS A 116 -37.37 2.90 -2.67
C LYS A 116 -36.37 1.77 -2.45
N ASP A 117 -36.19 0.89 -3.43
CA ASP A 117 -35.26 -0.23 -3.31
C ASP A 117 -33.81 0.27 -3.27
N LEU A 118 -33.49 1.26 -4.11
CA LEU A 118 -32.19 1.92 -4.09
C LEU A 118 -31.93 2.65 -2.77
N TYR A 119 -32.88 3.46 -2.30
CA TYR A 119 -32.81 4.15 -1.01
C TYR A 119 -32.63 3.18 0.16
N THR A 120 -33.40 2.10 0.18
CA THR A 120 -33.34 1.08 1.24
C THR A 120 -31.98 0.39 1.22
N TYR A 121 -31.45 0.09 0.04
CA TYR A 121 -30.14 -0.52 -0.10
C TYR A 121 -29.02 0.40 0.38
N ILE A 122 -29.06 1.68 -0.02
CA ILE A 122 -28.08 2.68 0.45
C ILE A 122 -28.17 2.81 1.97
N SER A 123 -29.34 3.06 2.53
CA SER A 123 -29.49 3.29 3.98
C SER A 123 -29.18 2.09 4.88
N SER A 124 -29.38 0.86 4.38
CA SER A 124 -29.15 -0.37 5.15
C SER A 124 -27.79 -1.02 4.96
N LYS A 125 -27.03 -0.60 3.94
CA LYS A 125 -25.71 -1.17 3.62
C LYS A 125 -24.58 -0.15 3.65
N MET A 126 -24.92 1.14 3.71
CA MET A 126 -23.95 2.22 3.65
C MET A 126 -24.25 3.25 4.75
N PRO A 127 -23.23 3.88 5.33
CA PRO A 127 -21.80 3.58 5.17
C PRO A 127 -21.41 2.18 5.69
N LEU A 128 -20.40 1.54 5.07
CA LEU A 128 -19.95 0.21 5.46
C LEU A 128 -19.44 0.24 6.91
N GLY A 129 -19.85 -0.73 7.74
CA GLY A 129 -19.52 -0.76 9.17
C GLY A 129 -20.44 0.08 10.06
N ASN A 130 -21.22 1.01 9.49
CA ASN A 130 -22.17 1.83 10.26
C ASN A 130 -23.44 2.19 9.45
N PRO A 131 -24.25 1.20 9.03
CA PRO A 131 -25.51 1.47 8.34
C PRO A 131 -26.47 2.24 9.24
N HIS A 132 -27.38 3.02 8.65
CA HIS A 132 -28.32 3.90 9.38
C HIS A 132 -27.70 5.07 10.18
N SER A 133 -26.41 5.36 9.99
CA SER A 133 -25.74 6.49 10.68
C SER A 133 -26.08 7.88 10.15
N LEU A 134 -26.56 8.00 8.91
CA LEU A 134 -27.02 9.27 8.34
C LEU A 134 -28.51 9.51 8.61
N THR A 135 -28.92 10.78 8.58
CA THR A 135 -30.34 11.15 8.66
C THR A 135 -31.10 10.72 7.40
N ASP A 136 -32.42 10.56 7.50
CA ASP A 136 -33.28 10.23 6.34
C ASP A 136 -33.09 11.22 5.18
N GLN A 137 -32.97 12.51 5.49
CA GLN A 137 -32.74 13.54 4.46
C GLN A 137 -31.39 13.36 3.76
N GLN A 138 -30.34 13.02 4.50
CA GLN A 138 -29.03 12.76 3.92
C GLN A 138 -29.05 11.52 3.02
N TYR A 139 -29.77 10.46 3.37
CA TYR A 139 -29.93 9.30 2.49
C TYR A 139 -30.76 9.61 1.24
N LEU A 140 -31.80 10.44 1.36
CA LEU A 140 -32.57 10.92 0.20
C LEU A 140 -31.69 11.75 -0.76
N ASP A 141 -30.86 12.62 -0.21
CA ASP A 141 -29.95 13.46 -0.98
C ASP A 141 -28.89 12.62 -1.69
N VAL A 142 -28.27 11.65 -1.01
CA VAL A 142 -27.32 10.70 -1.63
C VAL A 142 -28.00 9.88 -2.72
N THR A 143 -29.24 9.44 -2.50
CA THR A 143 -30.03 8.71 -3.52
C THR A 143 -30.24 9.57 -4.77
N ALA A 144 -30.61 10.84 -4.61
CA ALA A 144 -30.76 11.80 -5.71
C ALA A 144 -29.43 12.02 -6.47
N PHE A 145 -28.31 12.11 -5.75
CA PHE A 145 -26.99 12.23 -6.36
C PHE A 145 -26.63 11.00 -7.20
N VAL A 146 -26.83 9.79 -6.69
CA VAL A 146 -26.60 8.53 -7.44
C VAL A 146 -27.47 8.46 -8.69
N LEU A 147 -28.75 8.85 -8.60
CA LEU A 147 -29.65 8.89 -9.76
C LEU A 147 -29.16 9.88 -10.82
N SER A 148 -28.71 11.07 -10.42
CA SER A 148 -28.19 12.08 -11.36
C SER A 148 -26.97 11.58 -12.15
N LYS A 149 -26.12 10.78 -11.52
CA LYS A 149 -24.92 10.18 -12.14
C LYS A 149 -25.24 8.98 -13.04
N ASN A 150 -26.50 8.54 -13.05
CA ASN A 150 -27.00 7.42 -13.84
C ASN A 150 -28.04 7.82 -14.90
N GLY A 151 -28.00 9.08 -15.34
CA GLY A 151 -28.78 9.56 -16.49
C GLY A 151 -30.17 10.11 -16.17
N TYR A 152 -30.56 10.17 -14.90
CA TYR A 152 -31.81 10.84 -14.51
C TYR A 152 -31.60 12.35 -14.36
N SER A 153 -32.58 13.14 -14.79
CA SER A 153 -32.55 14.60 -14.68
C SER A 153 -33.43 15.10 -13.53
N ALA A 154 -33.03 16.19 -12.88
CA ALA A 154 -33.81 16.78 -11.79
C ALA A 154 -35.17 17.26 -12.28
N SER A 155 -36.25 16.78 -11.64
CA SER A 155 -37.63 17.14 -12.00
C SER A 155 -38.08 18.47 -11.39
N GLY A 156 -37.32 19.00 -10.44
CA GLY A 156 -37.68 20.21 -9.67
C GLY A 156 -38.60 19.93 -8.48
N LYS A 157 -39.11 18.70 -8.33
CA LYS A 157 -39.81 18.23 -7.12
C LYS A 157 -38.85 17.45 -6.22
N ALA A 158 -39.00 17.59 -4.91
CA ALA A 158 -38.10 16.95 -3.95
C ALA A 158 -38.34 15.44 -3.87
N LEU A 159 -37.25 14.67 -3.84
CA LEU A 159 -37.31 13.27 -3.43
C LEU A 159 -37.56 13.22 -1.93
N ASP A 160 -38.73 12.71 -1.54
CA ASP A 160 -39.13 12.45 -0.16
C ASP A 160 -39.64 11.02 0.02
N LYS A 161 -39.93 10.64 1.27
CA LYS A 161 -40.43 9.29 1.61
C LYS A 161 -41.71 8.89 0.89
N ASN A 162 -42.54 9.85 0.45
CA ASN A 162 -43.79 9.60 -0.26
C ASN A 162 -43.57 9.41 -1.78
N SER A 163 -42.48 9.95 -2.31
CA SER A 163 -42.13 9.90 -3.74
C SER A 163 -41.25 8.69 -4.14
N LEU A 164 -40.78 7.87 -3.19
CA LEU A 164 -39.85 6.75 -3.43
C LEU A 164 -40.41 5.61 -4.30
N GLY A 165 -41.73 5.54 -4.53
CA GLY A 165 -42.37 4.42 -5.25
C GLY A 165 -42.12 4.38 -6.77
N GLN A 166 -41.32 5.31 -7.31
CA GLN A 166 -41.09 5.44 -8.75
C GLN A 166 -40.15 4.34 -9.27
N THR A 167 -40.46 3.74 -10.41
CA THR A 167 -39.65 2.68 -11.03
C THR A 167 -38.37 3.23 -11.66
N LEU A 168 -37.26 2.51 -11.50
CA LEU A 168 -35.99 2.78 -12.18
C LEU A 168 -36.02 2.16 -13.58
N ALA A 169 -36.45 2.94 -14.58
CA ALA A 169 -36.43 2.54 -15.99
C ALA A 169 -35.34 3.29 -16.76
N GLN A 170 -34.85 2.71 -17.87
CA GLN A 170 -33.90 3.40 -18.76
C GLN A 170 -34.55 4.67 -19.33
N SER A 171 -33.86 5.81 -19.18
CA SER A 171 -34.24 7.05 -19.83
C SER A 171 -34.00 6.95 -21.33
N SER A 172 -35.04 7.09 -22.14
CA SER A 172 -34.93 7.24 -23.59
C SER A 172 -34.34 8.62 -23.94
N GLY A 173 -33.01 8.72 -23.98
CA GLY A 173 -32.26 9.90 -24.44
C GLY A 173 -30.80 9.52 -24.67
N GLY A 174 -30.42 9.34 -25.93
CA GLY A 174 -29.24 8.53 -26.31
C GLY A 174 -27.88 9.24 -26.38
N ASN A 175 -26.83 8.43 -26.48
CA ASN A 175 -25.95 8.42 -27.65
C ASN A 175 -25.23 7.07 -27.76
N SER A 176 -25.24 6.50 -28.97
CA SER A 176 -24.78 5.14 -29.29
C SER A 176 -23.35 5.17 -29.81
N GLY A 177 -22.44 4.47 -29.12
CA GLY A 177 -21.12 4.10 -29.65
C GLY A 177 -21.13 2.62 -30.04
N ASN A 178 -21.08 2.37 -31.34
CA ASN A 178 -21.31 1.10 -32.02
C ASN A 178 -20.16 0.09 -31.81
N ALA A 179 -20.48 -1.18 -31.52
CA ALA A 179 -19.62 -2.33 -31.83
C ALA A 179 -20.49 -3.59 -31.97
N SER A 180 -20.77 -3.92 -33.22
CA SER A 180 -21.37 -5.17 -33.69
C SER A 180 -20.41 -6.35 -33.53
N GLY A 181 -20.89 -7.47 -33.00
CA GLY A 181 -20.19 -8.75 -32.99
C GLY A 181 -21.16 -9.87 -32.66
N SER A 182 -21.55 -10.62 -33.69
CA SER A 182 -22.57 -11.66 -33.76
C SER A 182 -22.48 -12.76 -32.70
N GLY A 183 -23.56 -12.99 -31.95
CA GLY A 183 -23.80 -14.18 -31.16
C GLY A 183 -24.79 -15.11 -31.87
N SER A 184 -24.39 -16.35 -32.11
CA SER A 184 -25.25 -17.47 -32.46
C SER A 184 -25.96 -17.99 -31.21
N SER A 185 -27.25 -18.24 -31.36
CA SER A 185 -28.21 -18.80 -30.42
C SER A 185 -27.86 -20.20 -29.93
N GLU A 186 -28.20 -20.51 -28.68
CA GLU A 186 -29.09 -21.63 -28.38
C GLU A 186 -29.67 -21.54 -26.97
N ALA A 187 -30.87 -22.09 -26.83
CA ALA A 187 -31.86 -21.78 -25.81
C ALA A 187 -32.07 -22.96 -24.84
N GLN A 188 -32.97 -22.71 -23.87
CA GLN A 188 -33.68 -23.66 -23.00
C GLN A 188 -32.91 -24.12 -21.76
N SER A 189 -33.51 -24.33 -20.59
CA SER A 189 -34.77 -23.96 -19.93
C SER A 189 -34.68 -24.68 -18.57
N SER A 190 -35.17 -24.09 -17.48
CA SER A 190 -35.32 -24.79 -16.19
C SER A 190 -36.71 -24.57 -15.64
N PRO A 191 -37.26 -25.58 -14.94
CA PRO A 191 -38.21 -25.32 -13.87
C PRO A 191 -37.69 -25.82 -12.51
N THR A 192 -37.78 -24.92 -11.54
CA THR A 192 -37.76 -25.11 -10.09
C THR A 192 -38.89 -26.01 -9.59
N GLN A 193 -38.70 -26.73 -8.46
CA GLN A 193 -39.65 -26.74 -7.33
C GLN A 193 -39.03 -27.23 -5.99
N ASN A 194 -39.64 -26.74 -4.92
CA ASN A 194 -39.27 -26.66 -3.49
C ASN A 194 -39.35 -27.95 -2.66
N VAL A 195 -38.65 -28.01 -1.51
CA VAL A 195 -39.14 -28.64 -0.27
C VAL A 195 -38.69 -27.86 0.99
N LYS A 196 -39.59 -27.83 1.98
CA LYS A 196 -39.67 -27.07 3.24
C LYS A 196 -38.72 -27.52 4.36
N GLN A 197 -38.44 -26.59 5.27
CA GLN A 197 -37.90 -26.78 6.63
C GLN A 197 -38.98 -27.16 7.64
N GLN A 198 -38.58 -27.89 8.69
CA GLN A 198 -39.19 -27.81 10.03
C GLN A 198 -38.18 -28.33 11.08
N GLY A 199 -38.07 -27.63 12.22
CA GLY A 199 -37.28 -28.04 13.38
C GLY A 199 -38.14 -28.09 14.64
N THR A 200 -37.62 -28.70 15.71
CA THR A 200 -38.04 -28.53 17.12
C THR A 200 -36.93 -28.97 18.08
N SER A 201 -36.97 -28.40 19.29
CA SER A 201 -36.01 -28.43 20.40
C SER A 201 -36.28 -29.52 21.45
N ASP A 202 -35.26 -29.81 22.29
CA ASP A 202 -35.28 -29.81 23.78
C ASP A 202 -34.30 -30.84 24.41
N ASN A 203 -33.70 -30.43 25.55
CA ASN A 203 -32.68 -31.10 26.39
C ASN A 203 -33.36 -31.67 27.67
N PRO A 204 -32.83 -32.67 28.44
CA PRO A 204 -31.85 -32.37 29.51
C PRO A 204 -30.85 -33.51 29.94
N SER A 205 -29.68 -33.06 30.43
CA SER A 205 -28.76 -33.56 31.47
C SER A 205 -28.75 -35.03 31.96
N GLN A 206 -27.56 -35.67 32.03
CA GLN A 206 -27.01 -36.35 33.25
C GLN A 206 -25.54 -36.86 33.11
N HIS A 207 -24.93 -37.11 34.28
CA HIS A 207 -23.49 -37.25 34.59
C HIS A 207 -22.89 -38.69 34.51
N THR A 208 -21.57 -38.75 34.29
CA THR A 208 -20.53 -39.78 34.70
C THR A 208 -20.36 -41.07 33.86
N PRO A 209 -19.27 -41.86 34.04
CA PRO A 209 -17.88 -41.60 33.63
C PRO A 209 -17.34 -42.67 32.63
N VAL A 210 -16.24 -42.33 31.95
CA VAL A 210 -15.54 -43.16 30.94
C VAL A 210 -14.88 -44.41 31.53
N PRO A 211 -15.01 -45.59 30.90
CA PRO A 211 -14.01 -46.65 30.96
C PRO A 211 -13.21 -46.70 29.65
N SER A 212 -11.90 -46.62 29.83
CA SER A 212 -10.82 -46.84 28.88
C SER A 212 -10.93 -48.17 28.13
N THR A 213 -10.88 -48.14 26.79
CA THR A 213 -10.13 -49.10 25.96
C THR A 213 -9.98 -48.53 24.53
N LEU A 214 -8.74 -48.18 24.16
CA LEU A 214 -8.36 -47.82 22.79
C LEU A 214 -8.12 -49.09 21.96
N PRO A 215 -8.64 -49.21 20.73
CA PRO A 215 -8.11 -50.15 19.75
C PRO A 215 -6.76 -49.64 19.22
N GLN A 216 -5.74 -50.50 19.23
CA GLN A 216 -4.42 -50.22 18.68
C GLN A 216 -4.51 -49.87 17.18
N ALA A 217 -4.09 -48.65 16.86
CA ALA A 217 -3.90 -48.21 15.48
C ALA A 217 -2.67 -48.91 14.86
N THR A 218 -2.88 -49.45 13.66
CA THR A 218 -1.84 -49.98 12.78
C THR A 218 -0.81 -48.89 12.47
N LYS A 219 0.48 -49.26 12.57
CA LYS A 219 1.62 -48.36 12.33
C LYS A 219 1.58 -47.83 10.89
N SER A 220 1.20 -46.57 10.72
CA SER A 220 1.49 -45.80 9.52
C SER A 220 3.01 -45.67 9.32
N PRO A 221 3.51 -45.63 8.08
CA PRO A 221 4.94 -45.43 7.82
C PRO A 221 5.37 -44.08 8.44
N LYS A 222 6.50 -44.07 9.15
CA LYS A 222 7.12 -42.84 9.66
C LYS A 222 7.38 -41.89 8.49
N THR A 223 6.51 -40.90 8.32
CA THR A 223 6.80 -39.73 7.51
C THR A 223 8.00 -39.04 8.12
N THR A 224 9.06 -38.90 7.33
CA THR A 224 10.22 -38.09 7.71
C THR A 224 9.72 -36.68 8.00
N SER A 225 9.82 -36.27 9.27
CA SER A 225 9.59 -34.90 9.71
C SER A 225 10.56 -34.00 8.95
N SER A 226 10.12 -33.40 7.83
CA SER A 226 10.79 -32.21 7.35
C SER A 226 10.22 -31.06 8.16
N THR A 227 10.89 -30.70 9.25
CA THR A 227 10.60 -29.46 9.98
C THR A 227 10.78 -28.29 9.00
N LEU A 228 9.99 -27.22 9.14
CA LEU A 228 10.38 -25.91 8.56
C LEU A 228 11.78 -25.51 9.07
N PRO A 229 12.43 -24.48 8.49
CA PRO A 229 13.79 -24.15 8.90
C PRO A 229 13.88 -23.98 10.43
N THR A 230 14.88 -24.67 10.99
CA THR A 230 15.32 -24.51 12.38
C THR A 230 15.95 -23.14 12.58
N ASP A 231 16.11 -22.70 13.83
CA ASP A 231 16.87 -21.47 14.15
C ASP A 231 18.25 -21.47 13.48
N GLN A 232 18.93 -22.62 13.46
CA GLN A 232 20.25 -22.75 12.86
C GLN A 232 20.23 -22.55 11.33
N GLU A 233 19.22 -23.07 10.64
CA GLU A 233 19.04 -22.83 9.20
C GLU A 233 18.71 -21.37 8.92
N LEU A 234 17.86 -20.74 9.74
CA LEU A 234 17.55 -19.30 9.61
C LEU A 234 18.78 -18.43 9.86
N MET A 235 19.60 -18.75 10.87
CA MET A 235 20.88 -18.06 11.12
C MET A 235 21.86 -18.17 9.95
N ASN A 236 21.78 -19.24 9.16
CA ASN A 236 22.65 -19.49 8.01
C ASN A 236 22.02 -19.11 6.66
N ALA A 237 20.86 -18.45 6.67
CA ALA A 237 20.04 -18.19 5.47
C ALA A 237 20.77 -17.42 4.36
N ALA A 238 21.73 -16.56 4.71
CA ALA A 238 22.56 -15.82 3.75
C ALA A 238 23.35 -16.75 2.81
N SER A 239 23.80 -17.91 3.32
CA SER A 239 24.54 -18.92 2.55
C SER A 239 23.64 -19.98 1.91
N SER A 240 22.35 -19.98 2.23
CA SER A 240 21.41 -20.99 1.74
C SER A 240 21.06 -20.77 0.28
N SER A 241 20.82 -21.87 -0.45
CA SER A 241 20.19 -21.83 -1.78
C SER A 241 18.66 -21.64 -1.72
N ASP A 242 18.09 -21.69 -0.52
CA ASP A 242 16.68 -21.41 -0.27
C ASP A 242 16.44 -19.92 0.04
N TRP A 243 15.18 -19.48 -0.03
CA TRP A 243 14.73 -18.13 0.32
C TRP A 243 13.88 -18.12 1.61
N LEU A 244 14.55 -18.22 2.76
CA LEU A 244 13.89 -18.63 4.01
C LEU A 244 13.01 -17.57 4.68
N MET A 245 13.14 -16.30 4.30
CA MET A 245 12.41 -15.17 4.90
C MET A 245 12.23 -14.04 3.88
N TYR A 246 11.41 -13.04 4.23
CA TYR A 246 11.01 -11.96 3.31
C TYR A 246 12.22 -11.33 2.56
N ASN A 247 13.27 -10.97 3.30
CA ASN A 247 14.52 -10.41 2.76
C ASN A 247 15.68 -11.41 2.66
N LYS A 248 15.36 -12.70 2.46
CA LYS A 248 16.28 -13.84 2.37
C LYS A 248 17.00 -14.22 3.66
N ASP A 249 17.55 -13.26 4.39
CA ASP A 249 18.29 -13.46 5.64
C ASP A 249 17.96 -12.39 6.69
N PHE A 250 18.38 -12.64 7.93
CA PHE A 250 18.08 -11.75 9.05
C PHE A 250 18.69 -10.36 8.87
N GLN A 251 19.79 -10.25 8.14
CA GLN A 251 20.49 -8.99 7.89
C GLN A 251 19.85 -8.15 6.77
N GLY A 252 18.87 -8.73 6.07
CA GLY A 252 18.08 -8.08 5.03
C GLY A 252 18.79 -7.95 3.69
N GLN A 253 19.90 -8.66 3.44
CA GLN A 253 20.78 -8.36 2.30
C GLN A 253 20.17 -8.72 0.93
N ARG A 254 19.19 -9.63 0.90
CA ARG A 254 18.52 -10.11 -0.33
C ARG A 254 19.46 -10.66 -1.42
N PHE A 255 20.73 -10.91 -1.10
CA PHE A 255 21.69 -11.46 -2.03
C PHE A 255 21.61 -12.98 -2.12
N SER A 256 21.67 -13.51 -3.34
CA SER A 256 21.75 -14.95 -3.57
C SER A 256 23.12 -15.39 -4.05
N GLY A 257 23.71 -16.38 -3.39
CA GLY A 257 24.95 -17.03 -3.85
C GLY A 257 24.79 -17.90 -5.11
N LEU A 258 23.58 -17.99 -5.67
CA LEU A 258 23.30 -18.77 -6.89
C LEU A 258 23.86 -18.07 -8.14
N LYS A 259 24.34 -18.88 -9.08
CA LYS A 259 25.09 -18.42 -10.27
C LYS A 259 24.83 -19.24 -11.53
N GLN A 260 23.73 -19.99 -11.59
CA GLN A 260 23.34 -20.71 -12.81
C GLN A 260 22.75 -19.72 -13.83
N ILE A 261 21.96 -18.75 -13.34
CA ILE A 261 21.53 -17.60 -14.14
C ILE A 261 22.64 -16.55 -14.07
N THR A 262 23.15 -16.15 -15.22
CA THR A 262 24.26 -15.22 -15.39
C THR A 262 23.90 -14.12 -16.39
N ALA A 263 24.77 -13.12 -16.52
CA ALA A 263 24.57 -12.07 -17.52
C ALA A 263 24.46 -12.61 -18.95
N ASP A 264 25.19 -13.69 -19.27
CA ASP A 264 25.27 -14.27 -20.61
C ASP A 264 24.03 -15.10 -20.99
N ASN A 265 23.32 -15.65 -20.01
CA ASN A 265 22.20 -16.58 -20.25
C ASN A 265 20.85 -16.10 -19.69
N ALA A 266 20.78 -14.97 -18.98
CA ALA A 266 19.52 -14.47 -18.41
C ALA A 266 18.42 -14.24 -19.46
N GLY A 267 18.79 -13.87 -20.70
CA GLY A 267 17.84 -13.72 -21.81
C GLY A 267 17.12 -15.03 -22.21
N ASP A 268 17.67 -16.18 -21.84
CA ASP A 268 17.08 -17.50 -22.15
C ASP A 268 16.03 -17.95 -21.13
N LEU A 269 15.81 -17.19 -20.05
CA LEU A 269 14.79 -17.52 -19.05
C LEU A 269 13.41 -17.75 -19.69
N LYS A 270 12.74 -18.82 -19.26
CA LYS A 270 11.37 -19.15 -19.67
C LYS A 270 10.48 -19.35 -18.45
N LYS A 271 9.23 -18.92 -18.56
CA LYS A 271 8.19 -19.24 -17.58
C LYS A 271 8.00 -20.77 -17.56
N VAL A 272 8.20 -21.36 -16.38
CA VAL A 272 8.06 -22.80 -16.13
C VAL A 272 6.64 -23.12 -15.66
N CYS A 273 6.07 -22.28 -14.80
CA CYS A 273 4.72 -22.43 -14.31
C CYS A 273 4.15 -21.09 -13.83
N GLU A 274 2.83 -21.05 -13.69
CA GLU A 274 2.12 -19.98 -13.00
C GLU A 274 1.02 -20.56 -12.11
N TYR A 275 0.69 -19.85 -11.04
CA TYR A 275 -0.46 -20.14 -10.18
C TYR A 275 -1.30 -18.87 -10.03
N ASP A 276 -2.53 -18.93 -10.52
CA ASP A 276 -3.56 -17.90 -10.31
C ASP A 276 -4.35 -18.23 -9.04
N THR A 277 -4.45 -17.27 -8.11
CA THR A 277 -5.21 -17.47 -6.86
C THR A 277 -6.72 -17.48 -7.09
N GLY A 278 -7.17 -16.98 -8.25
CA GLY A 278 -8.57 -16.71 -8.56
C GLY A 278 -9.15 -15.50 -7.84
N GLU A 279 -8.31 -14.72 -7.13
CA GLU A 279 -8.73 -13.56 -6.35
C GLU A 279 -8.28 -12.24 -6.98
N GLN A 280 -8.95 -11.18 -6.55
CA GLN A 280 -8.73 -9.80 -6.97
C GLN A 280 -8.45 -8.96 -5.72
N GLY A 281 -7.75 -7.84 -5.89
CA GLY A 281 -7.41 -6.92 -4.79
C GLY A 281 -5.90 -6.81 -4.60
N PRO A 282 -5.46 -6.06 -3.59
CA PRO A 282 -4.04 -5.79 -3.34
C PRO A 282 -3.20 -7.06 -3.23
N PHE A 283 -2.09 -7.12 -3.97
CA PHE A 283 -1.23 -8.29 -4.06
C PHE A 283 0.24 -7.89 -4.13
N GLN A 284 0.82 -7.76 -2.94
CA GLN A 284 2.20 -7.35 -2.73
C GLN A 284 2.97 -8.30 -1.77
N PRO A 285 2.76 -9.63 -1.81
CA PRO A 285 3.43 -10.52 -0.88
C PRO A 285 4.92 -10.66 -1.21
N GLY A 286 5.76 -10.70 -0.18
CA GLY A 286 7.05 -11.35 -0.24
C GLY A 286 6.85 -12.86 -0.12
N MET A 287 7.43 -13.59 -1.06
CA MET A 287 7.44 -15.05 -1.01
C MET A 287 8.60 -15.54 -0.16
N VAL A 288 8.39 -16.70 0.46
CA VAL A 288 9.47 -17.46 1.11
C VAL A 288 9.44 -18.88 0.54
N GLN A 289 10.62 -19.45 0.32
CA GLN A 289 10.77 -20.79 -0.20
C GLN A 289 11.70 -21.58 0.73
N TYR A 290 11.31 -22.82 0.98
CA TYR A 290 12.13 -23.79 1.72
C TYR A 290 12.03 -25.15 1.04
N LYS A 291 13.17 -25.70 0.65
CA LYS A 291 13.26 -26.96 -0.11
C LYS A 291 12.40 -26.94 -1.38
N SER A 292 11.34 -27.74 -1.47
CA SER A 292 10.49 -27.81 -2.66
C SER A 292 9.21 -26.98 -2.55
N THR A 293 9.04 -26.19 -1.49
CA THR A 293 7.78 -25.49 -1.19
C THR A 293 7.96 -23.99 -1.20
N LEU A 294 7.08 -23.31 -1.93
CA LEU A 294 6.94 -21.86 -1.98
C LEU A 294 5.72 -21.46 -1.15
N TYR A 295 5.89 -20.51 -0.23
CA TYR A 295 4.84 -19.97 0.61
C TYR A 295 4.64 -18.49 0.33
N PHE A 296 3.39 -18.06 0.28
CA PHE A 296 3.02 -16.66 0.12
C PHE A 296 1.63 -16.40 0.69
N THR A 297 1.26 -15.13 0.73
CA THR A 297 -0.05 -14.69 1.19
C THR A 297 -0.78 -13.88 0.12
N ASN A 298 -2.09 -13.83 0.28
CA ASN A 298 -2.84 -12.63 -0.07
C ASN A 298 -3.52 -12.11 1.20
N VAL A 299 -4.47 -11.18 1.05
CA VAL A 299 -5.17 -10.54 2.18
C VAL A 299 -5.72 -11.57 3.18
N HIS A 300 -6.36 -12.66 2.72
CA HIS A 300 -7.04 -13.61 3.61
C HIS A 300 -6.49 -15.03 3.58
N LYS A 301 -5.55 -15.35 2.70
CA LYS A 301 -5.03 -16.71 2.53
C LYS A 301 -3.54 -16.79 2.72
N THR A 302 -3.11 -17.91 3.29
CA THR A 302 -1.73 -18.39 3.24
C THR A 302 -1.71 -19.62 2.34
N ILE A 303 -0.84 -19.62 1.34
CA ILE A 303 -0.85 -20.61 0.26
C ILE A 303 0.53 -21.25 0.18
N ALA A 304 0.56 -22.58 0.07
CA ALA A 304 1.76 -23.35 -0.20
C ALA A 304 1.67 -24.00 -1.59
N LEU A 305 2.70 -23.79 -2.41
CA LEU A 305 2.83 -24.38 -3.73
C LEU A 305 4.09 -25.22 -3.81
N ASN A 306 4.10 -26.21 -4.70
CA ASN A 306 5.33 -26.81 -5.16
C ASN A 306 6.12 -25.76 -5.96
N ALA A 307 7.37 -25.53 -5.57
CA ALA A 307 8.20 -24.44 -6.10
C ALA A 307 8.72 -24.69 -7.54
N THR A 308 8.54 -25.87 -8.12
CA THR A 308 9.05 -26.18 -9.48
C THR A 308 7.97 -26.29 -10.54
N ASN A 309 6.71 -26.48 -10.14
CA ASN A 309 5.57 -26.64 -11.05
C ASN A 309 4.31 -25.89 -10.63
N CYS A 310 4.38 -25.10 -9.55
CA CYS A 310 3.30 -24.25 -9.05
C CYS A 310 2.03 -25.01 -8.62
N ASN A 311 2.10 -26.34 -8.49
CA ASN A 311 0.97 -27.13 -8.00
C ASN A 311 0.66 -26.75 -6.55
N LYS A 312 -0.59 -26.36 -6.29
CA LYS A 312 -1.09 -26.08 -4.95
C LYS A 312 -0.96 -27.32 -4.06
N LEU A 313 -0.25 -27.17 -2.94
CA LEU A 313 -0.14 -28.19 -1.91
C LEU A 313 -1.29 -28.05 -0.91
N TRP A 314 -1.48 -26.84 -0.36
CA TRP A 314 -2.58 -26.53 0.56
C TRP A 314 -2.85 -25.02 0.60
N VAL A 315 -4.02 -24.65 1.14
CA VAL A 315 -4.42 -23.26 1.40
C VAL A 315 -5.03 -23.17 2.79
N ASN A 316 -4.53 -22.26 3.62
CA ASN A 316 -5.19 -21.81 4.84
C ASN A 316 -5.98 -20.53 4.52
N THR A 317 -7.26 -20.48 4.89
CA THR A 317 -8.11 -19.29 4.71
C THR A 317 -8.48 -18.72 6.06
N TYR A 318 -8.04 -17.51 6.33
CA TYR A 318 -8.43 -16.71 7.47
C TYR A 318 -9.77 -16.00 7.18
N LYS A 319 -10.62 -15.91 8.20
CA LYS A 319 -11.87 -15.14 8.16
C LYS A 319 -11.74 -13.98 9.14
N PRO A 320 -11.78 -12.72 8.68
CA PRO A 320 -11.77 -11.56 9.55
C PRO A 320 -12.87 -11.61 10.61
N GLN A 321 -12.54 -11.13 11.81
CA GLN A 321 -13.42 -11.01 12.97
C GLN A 321 -13.74 -9.55 13.30
N GLY A 322 -13.01 -8.60 12.70
CA GLY A 322 -13.23 -7.16 12.84
C GLY A 322 -13.23 -6.41 11.50
N PRO A 323 -13.35 -5.06 11.54
CA PRO A 323 -13.12 -4.24 10.36
C PRO A 323 -11.67 -4.39 9.87
N GLU A 324 -11.46 -4.13 8.59
CA GLU A 324 -10.13 -4.18 7.96
C GLU A 324 -9.78 -2.77 7.49
N PRO A 325 -9.10 -1.93 8.31
CA PRO A 325 -8.80 -0.54 7.96
C PRO A 325 -8.08 -0.44 6.61
N PHE A 326 -7.12 -1.34 6.36
CA PHE A 326 -6.43 -1.44 5.08
C PHE A 326 -6.12 -2.90 4.70
N PRO A 327 -6.84 -3.50 3.74
CA PRO A 327 -6.75 -4.93 3.42
C PRO A 327 -5.52 -5.26 2.56
N VAL A 328 -4.34 -5.27 3.18
CA VAL A 328 -3.06 -5.64 2.56
C VAL A 328 -2.28 -6.64 3.42
N ASN A 329 -1.43 -7.45 2.79
CA ASN A 329 -0.54 -8.37 3.51
C ASN A 329 0.78 -8.57 2.75
N ARG A 330 1.90 -8.61 3.48
CA ARG A 330 3.25 -8.69 2.90
C ARG A 330 3.92 -10.05 3.02
N GLY A 331 3.35 -11.04 3.68
CA GLY A 331 3.91 -12.40 3.68
C GLY A 331 3.91 -13.06 5.05
N VAL A 332 4.83 -14.01 5.21
CA VAL A 332 4.91 -14.90 6.37
C VAL A 332 6.32 -14.99 6.95
N ALA A 333 6.40 -15.42 8.21
CA ALA A 333 7.63 -15.97 8.80
C ALA A 333 7.53 -17.51 8.85
N LEU A 334 8.66 -18.19 8.63
CA LEU A 334 8.79 -19.64 8.82
C LEU A 334 9.64 -19.89 10.06
N TYR A 335 9.17 -20.72 10.99
CA TYR A 335 9.97 -21.10 12.15
C TYR A 335 9.43 -22.38 12.80
N ASP A 336 10.32 -23.36 13.01
CA ASP A 336 10.07 -24.58 13.80
C ASP A 336 8.71 -25.28 13.54
N GLY A 337 8.49 -25.62 12.27
CA GLY A 337 7.27 -26.27 11.79
C GLY A 337 6.04 -25.37 11.65
N LYS A 338 6.13 -24.09 12.02
CA LYS A 338 5.03 -23.13 12.04
C LYS A 338 5.23 -21.98 11.04
N ILE A 339 4.12 -21.48 10.52
CA ILE A 339 4.06 -20.34 9.61
C ILE A 339 3.28 -19.23 10.31
N PHE A 340 3.85 -18.02 10.39
CA PHE A 340 3.25 -16.89 11.10
C PHE A 340 2.86 -15.78 10.15
N ARG A 341 1.70 -15.15 10.37
CA ARG A 341 1.30 -13.94 9.64
C ARG A 341 0.39 -13.02 10.45
N GLY A 342 0.46 -11.73 10.16
CA GLY A 342 -0.53 -10.75 10.59
C GLY A 342 -1.81 -10.77 9.72
N THR A 343 -2.84 -10.07 10.18
CA THR A 343 -4.10 -9.88 9.47
C THR A 343 -4.54 -8.40 9.44
N PRO A 344 -5.32 -7.99 8.42
CA PRO A 344 -5.82 -6.63 8.30
C PRO A 344 -6.76 -6.17 9.41
N ASP A 345 -7.27 -7.08 10.24
CA ASP A 345 -8.13 -6.80 11.39
C ASP A 345 -7.43 -6.97 12.75
N GLY A 346 -6.10 -7.08 12.76
CA GLY A 346 -5.31 -6.98 13.98
C GLY A 346 -5.00 -8.30 14.69
N HIS A 347 -4.96 -9.42 13.97
CA HIS A 347 -4.60 -10.73 14.52
C HIS A 347 -3.23 -11.23 14.07
N LEU A 348 -2.52 -11.90 14.97
CA LEU A 348 -1.34 -12.72 14.65
C LEU A 348 -1.77 -14.19 14.70
N ILE A 349 -1.48 -14.94 13.64
CA ILE A 349 -1.84 -16.36 13.55
C ILE A 349 -0.61 -17.24 13.32
N ALA A 350 -0.62 -18.44 13.88
CA ALA A 350 0.31 -19.52 13.56
C ALA A 350 -0.40 -20.66 12.86
N ILE A 351 0.23 -21.21 11.83
CA ILE A 351 -0.29 -22.26 10.97
C ILE A 351 0.70 -23.42 10.95
N ASP A 352 0.20 -24.64 11.11
CA ASP A 352 0.98 -25.85 10.93
C ASP A 352 1.34 -26.03 9.45
N LYS A 353 2.63 -26.17 9.16
CA LYS A 353 3.13 -26.16 7.77
C LYS A 353 2.73 -27.40 6.96
N ASN A 354 2.42 -28.52 7.62
CA ASN A 354 2.15 -29.80 6.97
C ASN A 354 0.68 -29.91 6.58
N THR A 355 -0.19 -29.44 7.46
CA THR A 355 -1.64 -29.56 7.33
C THR A 355 -2.29 -28.27 6.83
N GLY A 356 -1.63 -27.13 6.99
CA GLY A 356 -2.23 -25.82 6.77
C GLY A 356 -3.27 -25.43 7.82
N GLN A 357 -3.36 -26.14 8.96
CA GLN A 357 -4.32 -25.82 10.03
C GLN A 357 -3.79 -24.71 10.94
N THR A 358 -4.67 -23.83 11.40
CA THR A 358 -4.33 -22.82 12.39
C THR A 358 -4.06 -23.47 13.75
N LEU A 359 -2.88 -23.23 14.32
CA LEU A 359 -2.45 -23.72 15.63
C LEU A 359 -2.93 -22.80 16.75
N TRP A 360 -2.77 -21.49 16.55
CA TRP A 360 -3.27 -20.46 17.45
C TRP A 360 -3.57 -19.18 16.67
N ASN A 361 -4.41 -18.32 17.27
CA ASN A 361 -4.83 -17.04 16.74
C ASN A 361 -4.94 -16.04 17.91
N THR A 362 -4.06 -15.05 17.94
CA THR A 362 -4.00 -14.02 18.97
C THR A 362 -4.56 -12.72 18.41
N TRP A 363 -5.56 -12.17 19.08
CA TRP A 363 -6.01 -10.80 18.82
C TRP A 363 -4.99 -9.83 19.44
N VAL A 364 -4.37 -8.99 18.62
CA VAL A 364 -3.27 -8.10 19.01
C VAL A 364 -3.77 -6.66 19.16
N SER A 365 -4.50 -6.16 18.16
CA SER A 365 -4.83 -4.74 18.03
C SER A 365 -6.29 -4.49 17.69
N ASP A 366 -6.84 -3.37 18.17
CA ASP A 366 -8.25 -3.00 17.95
C ASP A 366 -8.44 -2.30 16.59
N SER A 367 -8.84 -3.07 15.60
CA SER A 367 -9.06 -2.58 14.22
C SER A 367 -10.19 -1.57 14.09
N ASN A 368 -11.11 -1.46 15.07
CA ASN A 368 -12.12 -0.39 15.06
C ASN A 368 -11.49 1.01 15.23
N LYS A 369 -10.27 1.08 15.75
CA LYS A 369 -9.52 2.33 15.92
C LYS A 369 -8.52 2.60 14.81
N GLY A 370 -8.45 1.73 13.79
CA GLY A 370 -7.53 1.89 12.67
C GLY A 370 -6.25 1.06 12.76
N TYR A 371 -6.06 0.24 13.81
CA TYR A 371 -4.89 -0.62 13.95
C TYR A 371 -5.01 -1.89 13.09
N PHE A 372 -3.91 -2.31 12.44
CA PHE A 372 -3.87 -3.58 11.69
C PHE A 372 -2.45 -4.14 11.58
N LEU A 373 -2.32 -5.41 11.16
CA LEU A 373 -1.03 -6.09 11.02
C LEU A 373 -0.78 -6.50 9.56
N SER A 374 0.00 -5.68 8.84
CA SER A 374 0.27 -5.88 7.40
C SER A 374 1.66 -6.42 7.07
N ALA A 375 2.62 -6.25 7.98
CA ALA A 375 4.01 -6.66 7.83
C ALA A 375 4.18 -8.19 7.67
N ALA A 376 5.26 -8.60 7.01
CA ALA A 376 5.77 -9.96 7.15
C ALA A 376 6.54 -10.07 8.48
N PRO A 377 6.12 -10.94 9.43
CA PRO A 377 6.81 -11.07 10.72
C PRO A 377 8.25 -11.58 10.57
N ILE A 378 9.02 -11.48 11.64
CA ILE A 378 10.27 -12.24 11.82
C ILE A 378 10.09 -13.19 12.99
N ALA A 379 10.57 -14.43 12.85
CA ALA A 379 10.57 -15.40 13.94
C ALA A 379 12.01 -15.87 14.23
N HIS A 380 12.40 -15.84 15.50
CA HIS A 380 13.72 -16.25 15.96
C HIS A 380 13.70 -16.58 17.45
N ASN A 381 14.42 -17.62 17.87
CA ASN A 381 14.65 -17.95 19.27
C ASN A 381 13.35 -18.04 20.10
N GLY A 382 12.36 -18.75 19.57
CA GLY A 382 11.05 -18.96 20.18
C GLY A 382 10.12 -17.73 20.19
N MET A 383 10.50 -16.64 19.53
CA MET A 383 9.72 -15.40 19.46
C MET A 383 9.29 -15.06 18.04
N VAL A 384 8.16 -14.37 17.92
CA VAL A 384 7.64 -13.79 16.67
C VAL A 384 7.49 -12.28 16.88
N PHE A 385 8.20 -11.51 16.07
CA PHE A 385 8.23 -10.06 16.08
C PHE A 385 7.27 -9.50 15.04
N ILE A 386 6.37 -8.63 15.47
CA ILE A 386 5.44 -7.91 14.58
C ILE A 386 5.00 -6.59 15.22
N GLY A 387 4.91 -5.54 14.42
CA GLY A 387 4.42 -4.23 14.83
C GLY A 387 3.12 -3.86 14.11
N GLU A 388 2.48 -2.83 14.65
CA GLU A 388 1.22 -2.30 14.15
C GLU A 388 1.39 -1.35 12.98
N ALA A 389 0.39 -1.35 12.10
CA ALA A 389 0.17 -0.35 11.08
C ALA A 389 -1.07 0.49 11.43
N GLY A 390 -1.25 1.63 10.75
CA GLY A 390 -2.40 2.52 10.90
C GLY A 390 -2.07 3.95 11.30
N ALA A 391 -0.83 4.42 11.10
CA ALA A 391 -0.42 5.80 11.44
C ALA A 391 -1.36 6.84 10.81
N ASP A 392 -1.75 6.61 9.56
CA ASP A 392 -2.68 7.45 8.82
C ASP A 392 -4.12 7.45 9.39
N TRP A 393 -4.41 6.62 10.40
CA TRP A 393 -5.66 6.60 11.18
C TRP A 393 -5.48 7.20 12.58
N GLY A 394 -4.33 7.81 12.88
CA GLY A 394 -4.01 8.40 14.18
C GLY A 394 -3.80 7.37 15.29
N VAL A 395 -3.33 6.17 14.93
CA VAL A 395 -2.89 5.18 15.93
C VAL A 395 -1.56 5.61 16.57
N ALA A 396 -1.27 5.12 17.76
CA ALA A 396 0.07 5.19 18.34
C ALA A 396 0.68 3.79 18.25
N GLY A 397 1.70 3.62 17.40
CA GLY A 397 2.22 2.30 17.05
C GLY A 397 2.93 1.57 18.20
N HIS A 398 2.79 0.24 18.21
CA HIS A 398 3.51 -0.64 19.13
C HIS A 398 4.24 -1.75 18.38
N MET A 399 5.45 -2.06 18.83
CA MET A 399 6.21 -3.24 18.40
C MET A 399 6.09 -4.34 19.45
N TYR A 400 5.85 -5.57 19.02
CA TYR A 400 5.64 -6.70 19.92
C TYR A 400 6.60 -7.85 19.67
N ALA A 401 6.83 -8.64 20.72
CA ALA A 401 7.23 -10.04 20.59
C ALA A 401 6.19 -10.96 21.22
N PHE A 402 5.87 -12.04 20.52
CA PHE A 402 5.00 -13.11 20.99
C PHE A 402 5.76 -14.43 21.06
N SER A 403 5.38 -15.32 21.97
CA SER A 403 5.84 -16.71 21.97
C SER A 403 5.39 -17.39 20.67
N ALA A 404 6.34 -17.97 19.94
CA ALA A 404 6.08 -18.73 18.71
C ALA A 404 5.20 -19.96 18.96
N ASP A 405 5.28 -20.56 20.14
CA ASP A 405 4.54 -21.78 20.48
C ASP A 405 3.11 -21.50 20.92
N THR A 406 2.89 -20.41 21.67
CA THR A 406 1.61 -20.18 22.33
C THR A 406 0.89 -18.92 21.89
N GLY A 407 1.52 -18.04 21.10
CA GLY A 407 0.98 -16.74 20.71
C GLY A 407 0.81 -15.76 21.88
N LYS A 408 1.44 -16.01 23.04
CA LYS A 408 1.36 -15.14 24.22
C LYS A 408 2.33 -13.98 24.09
N LEU A 409 1.88 -12.78 24.42
CA LEU A 409 2.72 -11.58 24.46
C LEU A 409 3.89 -11.77 25.44
N ILE A 410 5.09 -11.38 25.00
CA ILE A 410 6.32 -11.43 25.79
C ILE A 410 6.73 -10.01 26.20
N TRP A 411 6.83 -9.11 25.21
CA TRP A 411 7.14 -7.70 25.45
C TRP A 411 6.46 -6.81 24.42
N THR A 412 6.30 -5.54 24.81
CA THR A 412 5.81 -4.43 23.97
C THR A 412 6.82 -3.29 24.05
N PHE A 413 7.02 -2.60 22.93
CA PHE A 413 7.70 -1.32 22.85
C PHE A 413 6.73 -0.27 22.28
N ASP A 414 6.52 0.81 23.02
CA ASP A 414 5.69 1.95 22.61
C ASP A 414 6.54 2.86 21.71
N VAL A 415 6.12 3.05 20.46
CA VAL A 415 6.92 3.80 19.47
C VAL A 415 6.80 5.30 19.66
N VAL A 416 5.61 5.75 20.06
CA VAL A 416 5.36 7.15 20.40
C VAL A 416 5.54 7.29 21.92
N PRO A 417 6.66 7.87 22.38
CA PRO A 417 6.99 7.97 23.79
C PRO A 417 6.12 9.04 24.48
N THR A 418 5.75 8.78 25.72
CA THR A 418 4.97 9.69 26.57
C THR A 418 5.57 9.81 27.97
N GLY A 419 5.18 10.87 28.70
CA GLY A 419 5.67 11.10 30.06
C GLY A 419 7.19 11.28 30.11
N ASP A 420 7.86 10.48 30.94
CA ASP A 420 9.31 10.54 31.14
C ASP A 420 10.09 9.58 30.21
N GLN A 421 9.42 8.95 29.24
CA GLN A 421 10.07 8.09 28.25
C GLN A 421 11.05 8.91 27.38
N GLN A 422 12.18 8.31 27.00
CA GLN A 422 13.15 8.93 26.10
C GLN A 422 12.44 9.34 24.79
N GLY A 423 12.62 10.61 24.37
CA GLY A 423 12.02 11.15 23.15
C GLY A 423 10.64 11.80 23.35
N ALA A 424 9.99 11.63 24.52
CA ALA A 424 8.72 12.26 24.82
C ALA A 424 8.81 13.80 24.80
N ASP A 425 9.98 14.35 25.17
CA ASP A 425 10.33 15.77 25.12
C ASP A 425 10.38 16.34 23.70
N THR A 426 10.37 15.49 22.67
CA THR A 426 10.34 15.91 21.26
C THR A 426 8.94 16.08 20.68
N TRP A 427 7.90 15.88 21.50
CA TRP A 427 6.51 16.21 21.19
C TRP A 427 6.12 17.49 21.94
N ASP A 428 6.44 18.65 21.35
CA ASP A 428 6.28 19.96 22.01
C ASP A 428 4.83 20.22 22.48
N LYS A 429 3.86 19.60 21.79
CA LYS A 429 2.47 19.47 22.25
C LYS A 429 2.19 18.03 22.66
N ALA A 430 2.43 17.70 23.92
CA ALA A 430 2.32 16.34 24.44
C ALA A 430 0.98 15.62 24.15
N ASN A 431 -0.14 16.35 24.03
CA ASN A 431 -1.44 15.76 23.71
C ASN A 431 -1.54 15.24 22.27
N THR A 432 -0.64 15.65 21.37
CA THR A 432 -0.59 15.15 19.98
C THR A 432 0.03 13.76 19.88
N ALA A 433 0.87 13.37 20.86
CA ALA A 433 1.52 12.06 20.92
C ALA A 433 0.53 10.90 21.06
N ALA A 434 -0.64 11.12 21.67
CA ALA A 434 -1.67 10.07 21.83
C ALA A 434 -2.22 9.53 20.50
N HIS A 435 -2.05 10.30 19.42
CA HIS A 435 -2.43 9.96 18.04
C HIS A 435 -1.26 10.19 17.09
N GLY A 436 -0.04 9.90 17.57
CA GLY A 436 1.20 10.35 16.96
C GLY A 436 1.70 9.53 15.76
N GLY A 437 1.05 8.43 15.39
CA GLY A 437 1.49 7.60 14.26
C GLY A 437 2.57 6.58 14.65
N GLY A 438 3.62 6.47 13.83
CA GLY A 438 4.77 5.60 14.07
C GLY A 438 4.47 4.14 13.78
N SER A 439 3.98 3.83 12.58
CA SER A 439 3.63 2.47 12.16
C SER A 439 4.82 1.64 11.64
N MET A 440 4.75 0.33 11.81
CA MET A 440 5.77 -0.66 11.41
C MET A 440 5.18 -1.65 10.41
N TRP A 441 4.86 -1.15 9.23
CA TRP A 441 3.99 -1.86 8.29
C TRP A 441 4.75 -2.75 7.28
N THR A 442 6.08 -2.81 7.35
CA THR A 442 6.92 -3.70 6.54
C THR A 442 7.69 -4.70 7.43
N THR A 443 8.51 -5.57 6.83
CA THR A 443 9.35 -6.48 7.62
C THR A 443 10.49 -5.74 8.34
N TYR A 444 11.28 -6.45 9.15
CA TYR A 444 12.34 -5.87 9.98
C TYR A 444 13.71 -6.42 9.58
N THR A 445 14.74 -6.01 10.33
CA THR A 445 16.08 -6.59 10.25
C THR A 445 16.52 -7.05 11.62
N LEU A 446 17.18 -8.19 11.71
CA LEU A 446 17.67 -8.77 12.95
C LEU A 446 19.16 -9.06 12.82
N ASP A 447 19.94 -8.63 13.80
CA ASP A 447 21.31 -9.10 13.98
C ASP A 447 21.30 -10.17 15.08
N PRO A 448 21.28 -11.48 14.74
CA PRO A 448 21.23 -12.54 15.73
C PRO A 448 22.53 -12.64 16.54
N GLN A 449 23.66 -12.11 16.05
CA GLN A 449 24.93 -12.15 16.79
C GLN A 449 24.92 -11.16 17.96
N SER A 450 24.39 -9.96 17.73
CA SER A 450 24.26 -8.93 18.77
C SER A 450 22.88 -8.95 19.46
N ASN A 451 21.96 -9.80 19.01
CA ASN A 451 20.59 -9.93 19.49
C ASN A 451 19.81 -8.59 19.44
N LEU A 452 20.00 -7.87 18.33
CA LEU A 452 19.41 -6.56 18.08
C LEU A 452 18.40 -6.61 16.93
N LEU A 453 17.19 -6.13 17.19
CA LEU A 453 16.13 -5.97 16.21
C LEU A 453 16.11 -4.51 15.73
N TYR A 454 16.20 -4.31 14.42
CA TYR A 454 16.17 -3.03 13.73
C TYR A 454 14.78 -2.86 13.10
N VAL A 455 14.03 -1.91 13.65
CA VAL A 455 12.63 -1.65 13.32
C VAL A 455 12.54 -0.34 12.56
N SER A 456 12.07 -0.40 11.32
CA SER A 456 11.74 0.77 10.53
C SER A 456 10.38 1.32 10.97
N VAL A 457 10.36 2.59 11.35
CA VAL A 457 9.18 3.28 11.86
C VAL A 457 8.74 4.34 10.85
N GLY A 458 7.45 4.31 10.51
CA GLY A 458 6.83 5.23 9.56
C GLY A 458 6.50 6.61 10.11
N ASN A 459 5.63 7.27 9.37
CA ASN A 459 5.23 8.66 9.51
C ASN A 459 4.62 9.02 10.89
N PRO A 460 4.78 10.26 11.36
CA PRO A 460 3.98 10.86 12.41
C PRO A 460 2.58 11.25 11.91
N ALA A 461 1.61 11.28 12.83
CA ALA A 461 0.22 11.65 12.52
C ALA A 461 -0.24 12.92 13.27
N PRO A 462 -1.02 13.82 12.65
CA PRO A 462 -1.56 13.73 11.29
C PRO A 462 -0.48 13.89 10.23
N ASP A 463 -0.65 13.24 9.09
CA ASP A 463 0.41 12.99 8.09
C ASP A 463 1.06 14.29 7.56
N PHE A 464 0.25 15.29 7.21
CA PHE A 464 0.72 16.49 6.48
C PHE A 464 0.74 17.77 7.33
N ALA A 465 0.02 17.80 8.45
CA ALA A 465 -0.13 19.02 9.26
C ALA A 465 0.96 19.10 10.36
N GLY A 466 2.23 19.21 9.98
CA GLY A 466 3.37 19.25 10.92
C GLY A 466 3.25 20.33 12.01
N ASP A 467 2.74 21.52 11.69
CA ASP A 467 2.51 22.61 12.66
C ASP A 467 1.49 22.26 13.76
N TYR A 468 0.62 21.27 13.51
CA TYR A 468 -0.30 20.76 14.52
C TYR A 468 0.45 20.03 15.63
N ARG A 469 1.54 19.33 15.29
CA ARG A 469 2.37 18.48 16.16
C ARG A 469 3.85 18.91 16.15
N PRO A 470 4.17 20.13 16.61
CA PRO A 470 5.54 20.64 16.57
C PRO A 470 6.50 19.78 17.41
N GLY A 471 7.78 19.82 17.04
CA GLY A 471 8.86 19.03 17.63
C GLY A 471 9.36 17.95 16.66
N LYS A 472 10.36 17.16 17.05
CA LYS A 472 10.94 16.13 16.15
C LYS A 472 10.05 14.89 15.98
N ASN A 473 9.06 14.71 16.85
CA ASN A 473 8.12 13.60 16.84
C ASN A 473 8.77 12.21 16.95
N LEU A 474 9.80 12.04 17.80
CA LEU A 474 10.43 10.72 17.98
C LEU A 474 9.41 9.68 18.48
N PHE A 475 9.48 8.41 18.10
CA PHE A 475 10.49 7.79 17.21
C PHE A 475 9.99 7.60 15.76
N THR A 476 9.13 8.48 15.27
CA THR A 476 8.67 8.42 13.87
C THR A 476 9.82 8.65 12.89
N ASP A 477 9.67 8.13 11.66
CA ASP A 477 10.66 8.19 10.58
C ASP A 477 12.08 7.87 11.01
N SER A 478 12.18 6.77 11.77
CA SER A 478 13.41 6.32 12.38
C SER A 478 13.65 4.84 12.11
N VAL A 479 14.93 4.44 12.14
CA VAL A 479 15.30 3.07 12.48
C VAL A 479 15.49 3.01 13.99
N VAL A 480 14.60 2.31 14.68
CA VAL A 480 14.69 2.04 16.12
C VAL A 480 15.37 0.69 16.33
N VAL A 481 16.35 0.64 17.23
CA VAL A 481 17.10 -0.58 17.55
C VAL A 481 16.73 -1.06 18.94
N LEU A 482 16.15 -2.24 19.02
CA LEU A 482 15.66 -2.86 20.24
C LEU A 482 16.48 -4.10 20.59
N SER A 483 16.60 -4.41 21.88
CA SER A 483 16.98 -5.76 22.31
C SER A 483 15.89 -6.74 21.90
N ALA A 484 16.20 -7.72 21.05
CA ALA A 484 15.20 -8.67 20.56
C ALA A 484 14.58 -9.52 21.69
N THR A 485 15.33 -9.78 22.76
CA THR A 485 14.82 -10.52 23.93
C THR A 485 13.89 -9.70 24.83
N THR A 486 14.12 -8.40 24.98
CA THR A 486 13.46 -7.61 26.04
C THR A 486 12.61 -6.45 25.54
N GLY A 487 12.69 -6.09 24.26
CA GLY A 487 12.02 -4.91 23.71
C GLY A 487 12.61 -3.57 24.14
N LYS A 488 13.67 -3.57 24.96
CA LYS A 488 14.30 -2.33 25.43
C LYS A 488 14.97 -1.57 24.28
N LEU A 489 14.72 -0.27 24.24
CA LEU A 489 15.42 0.65 23.34
C LEU A 489 16.92 0.62 23.62
N VAL A 490 17.70 0.39 22.57
CA VAL A 490 19.17 0.46 22.60
C VAL A 490 19.64 1.78 22.00
N ARG A 491 19.09 2.14 20.84
CA ARG A 491 19.39 3.38 20.10
C ARG A 491 18.37 3.61 19.00
N TYR A 492 18.45 4.75 18.34
CA TYR A 492 17.66 5.08 17.16
C TYR A 492 18.47 5.95 16.18
N GLN A 493 18.09 5.94 14.91
CA GLN A 493 18.57 6.85 13.88
C GLN A 493 17.35 7.41 13.14
N GLN A 494 16.99 8.67 13.39
CA GLN A 494 15.90 9.36 12.71
C GLN A 494 16.37 9.87 11.34
N GLN A 495 15.62 9.56 10.29
CA GLN A 495 15.89 10.00 8.91
C GLN A 495 15.24 11.35 8.62
N ILE A 496 14.02 11.57 9.11
CA ILE A 496 13.25 12.80 8.89
C ILE A 496 12.67 13.27 10.23
N ASP A 497 13.01 14.49 10.62
CA ASP A 497 12.45 15.20 11.76
C ASP A 497 11.13 15.87 11.34
N ASN A 498 10.10 15.82 12.19
CA ASN A 498 8.83 16.51 11.97
C ASN A 498 8.29 16.35 10.54
N ASP A 499 8.23 15.10 10.05
CA ASP A 499 7.78 14.85 8.68
C ASP A 499 6.40 15.47 8.43
N TYR A 500 6.19 16.01 7.24
CA TYR A 500 4.90 16.56 6.81
C TYR A 500 4.58 16.16 5.37
N HIS A 501 5.22 15.12 4.85
CA HIS A 501 5.04 14.63 3.47
C HIS A 501 4.51 13.20 3.40
N ASP A 502 4.32 12.53 4.54
CA ASP A 502 4.05 11.09 4.61
C ASP A 502 5.24 10.28 4.06
N TRP A 503 6.43 10.58 4.55
CA TRP A 503 7.69 10.02 4.06
C TRP A 503 8.28 8.97 5.01
N ASP A 504 7.45 7.96 5.32
CA ASP A 504 7.81 6.82 6.16
C ASP A 504 9.24 6.32 5.93
N THR A 505 9.91 6.04 7.03
CA THR A 505 10.95 4.99 7.02
C THR A 505 10.24 3.64 6.97
N ALA A 506 9.79 3.28 5.76
CA ALA A 506 8.98 2.08 5.52
C ALA A 506 9.86 0.82 5.45
N ALA A 507 10.74 0.73 4.47
CA ALA A 507 11.54 -0.47 4.23
C ALA A 507 12.52 -0.78 5.37
N SER A 508 12.70 -2.07 5.66
CA SER A 508 13.72 -2.57 6.60
C SER A 508 15.13 -2.13 6.20
N PRO A 509 16.01 -1.75 7.14
CA PRO A 509 17.41 -1.44 6.84
C PRO A 509 18.18 -2.70 6.44
N VAL A 510 19.22 -2.56 5.62
CA VAL A 510 20.17 -3.65 5.36
C VAL A 510 21.42 -3.42 6.20
N ILE A 511 21.86 -4.47 6.88
CA ILE A 511 23.11 -4.45 7.65
C ILE A 511 24.15 -5.37 7.01
N TYR A 512 25.38 -4.91 6.92
CA TYR A 512 26.47 -5.67 6.32
C TYR A 512 27.82 -5.15 6.79
N ASP A 513 28.86 -5.90 6.49
CA ASP A 513 30.24 -5.49 6.73
C ASP A 513 30.93 -5.31 5.36
N THR A 514 31.63 -4.20 5.16
CA THR A 514 32.42 -3.93 3.95
C THR A 514 33.62 -3.07 4.27
N GLN A 515 34.76 -3.34 3.62
CA GLN A 515 35.99 -2.53 3.75
C GLN A 515 36.37 -2.20 5.21
N GLY A 516 36.16 -3.15 6.12
CA GLY A 516 36.44 -2.99 7.56
C GLY A 516 35.41 -2.18 8.36
N LYS A 517 34.34 -1.68 7.73
CA LYS A 517 33.22 -0.96 8.37
C LYS A 517 32.01 -1.87 8.57
N LYS A 518 31.27 -1.63 9.65
CA LYS A 518 29.96 -2.25 9.89
C LYS A 518 28.89 -1.26 9.45
N MET A 519 28.24 -1.51 8.33
CA MET A 519 27.31 -0.58 7.70
C MET A 519 25.86 -0.92 8.05
N MET A 520 25.04 0.13 8.10
CA MET A 520 23.58 0.05 7.99
C MET A 520 23.15 1.00 6.89
N VAL A 521 22.34 0.53 5.96
CA VAL A 521 21.72 1.38 4.95
C VAL A 521 20.21 1.25 5.01
N VAL A 522 19.51 2.37 4.81
CA VAL A 522 18.04 2.41 4.83
C VAL A 522 17.58 3.42 3.78
N ALA A 523 16.62 3.03 2.95
CA ALA A 523 15.97 3.91 2.00
C ALA A 523 14.54 4.18 2.47
N ASN A 524 14.10 5.44 2.40
CA ASN A 524 12.78 5.85 2.89
C ASN A 524 11.92 6.46 1.78
N LYS A 525 10.65 6.72 2.09
CA LYS A 525 9.70 7.36 1.16
C LYS A 525 10.13 8.79 0.77
N GLY A 526 11.01 9.44 1.52
CA GLY A 526 11.65 10.69 1.10
C GLY A 526 12.60 10.56 -0.10
N GLY A 527 12.80 9.37 -0.67
CA GLY A 527 13.55 9.16 -1.91
C GLY A 527 15.08 9.20 -1.74
N HIS A 528 15.56 8.98 -0.53
CA HIS A 528 16.98 8.98 -0.19
C HIS A 528 17.41 7.63 0.40
N LEU A 529 18.63 7.20 0.06
CA LEU A 529 19.37 6.18 0.79
C LEU A 529 20.21 6.87 1.87
N TYR A 530 20.03 6.47 3.12
CA TYR A 530 20.85 6.88 4.25
C TYR A 530 21.83 5.78 4.59
N MET A 531 23.10 6.13 4.82
CA MET A 531 24.16 5.20 5.19
C MET A 531 24.73 5.57 6.55
N TYR A 532 24.87 4.59 7.42
CA TYR A 532 25.36 4.75 8.78
C TYR A 532 26.48 3.76 9.08
N ASP A 533 27.46 4.18 9.86
CA ASP A 533 28.38 3.27 10.55
C ASP A 533 27.69 2.76 11.83
N ARG A 534 27.56 1.44 11.99
CA ARG A 534 26.86 0.82 13.14
C ARG A 534 27.66 0.87 14.44
N VAL A 535 28.96 1.15 14.38
CA VAL A 535 29.84 1.26 15.55
C VAL A 535 29.81 2.68 16.07
N SER A 536 30.15 3.67 15.23
CA SER A 536 30.18 5.09 15.62
C SER A 536 28.79 5.73 15.66
N GLN A 537 27.82 5.14 14.95
CA GLN A 537 26.45 5.64 14.75
C GLN A 537 26.38 6.91 13.89
N GLU A 538 27.50 7.31 13.28
CA GLU A 538 27.55 8.46 12.39
C GLU A 538 26.81 8.17 11.08
N ARG A 539 26.03 9.15 10.61
CA ARG A 539 25.49 9.15 9.25
C ARG A 539 26.61 9.51 8.28
N LEU A 540 27.03 8.54 7.49
CA LEU A 540 28.11 8.66 6.51
C LEU A 540 27.64 9.34 5.23
N ASN A 541 26.41 9.05 4.77
CA ASN A 541 25.90 9.61 3.53
C ASN A 541 24.36 9.70 3.50
N LYS A 542 23.83 10.58 2.64
CA LYS A 542 22.42 10.72 2.26
C LYS A 542 22.39 10.94 0.74
N VAL A 543 21.97 9.91 0.00
CA VAL A 543 22.04 9.91 -1.47
C VAL A 543 20.63 9.89 -2.07
N PRO A 544 20.24 10.86 -2.92
CA PRO A 544 18.96 10.81 -3.62
C PRO A 544 18.96 9.67 -4.65
N VAL A 545 17.95 8.81 -4.59
CA VAL A 545 17.79 7.66 -5.52
C VAL A 545 16.70 7.89 -6.56
N THR A 546 15.92 8.96 -6.42
CA THR A 546 14.85 9.37 -7.33
C THR A 546 14.85 10.90 -7.50
N THR A 547 13.89 11.44 -8.25
CA THR A 547 13.69 12.88 -8.41
C THR A 547 13.29 13.53 -7.08
N ILE A 548 14.08 14.51 -6.64
CA ILE A 548 13.79 15.32 -5.45
C ILE A 548 13.47 16.75 -5.90
N SER A 549 12.29 17.26 -5.55
CA SER A 549 11.92 18.65 -5.81
C SER A 549 10.92 19.16 -4.78
N ASN A 550 11.07 20.42 -4.35
CA ASN A 550 10.22 21.05 -3.33
C ASN A 550 10.12 20.26 -2.01
N ALA A 551 11.15 19.49 -1.67
CA ALA A 551 11.14 18.62 -0.49
C ALA A 551 11.08 19.37 0.85
N ASP A 552 11.53 20.63 0.88
CA ASP A 552 11.48 21.49 2.06
C ASP A 552 10.44 22.62 1.89
N ALA A 553 9.64 22.59 0.82
CA ALA A 553 8.63 23.62 0.58
C ALA A 553 7.48 23.47 1.58
N PRO A 554 6.97 24.57 2.17
CA PRO A 554 5.85 24.48 3.06
C PRO A 554 4.58 24.04 2.31
N LEU A 555 3.77 23.22 2.95
CA LEU A 555 2.46 22.84 2.42
C LEU A 555 1.45 23.97 2.65
N THR A 556 0.66 24.29 1.63
CA THR A 556 -0.32 25.39 1.70
C THR A 556 -1.76 24.92 1.46
N THR A 557 -2.72 25.80 1.71
CA THR A 557 -4.14 25.56 1.42
C THR A 557 -4.45 25.55 -0.08
N GLU A 558 -3.66 26.26 -0.88
CA GLU A 558 -3.78 26.33 -2.34
C GLU A 558 -3.22 25.07 -3.01
N GLY A 559 -2.22 24.46 -2.37
CA GLY A 559 -1.59 23.21 -2.77
C GLY A 559 -0.10 23.37 -3.06
N THR A 560 0.70 22.43 -2.56
CA THR A 560 2.14 22.36 -2.80
C THR A 560 2.45 21.04 -3.52
N ARG A 561 3.05 21.13 -4.70
CA ARG A 561 3.53 19.97 -5.46
C ARG A 561 4.99 19.68 -5.13
N PHE A 562 5.31 18.43 -4.83
CA PHE A 562 6.67 17.98 -4.49
C PHE A 562 6.98 16.58 -5.04
N CYS A 563 8.28 16.25 -5.11
CA CYS A 563 8.78 14.94 -5.55
C CYS A 563 9.88 14.46 -4.57
N PRO A 564 9.90 13.16 -4.19
CA PRO A 564 8.87 12.18 -4.49
C PRO A 564 7.53 12.57 -3.83
N GLY A 565 6.41 12.17 -4.42
CA GLY A 565 5.09 12.43 -3.86
C GLY A 565 4.84 11.66 -2.56
N THR A 566 3.59 11.57 -2.15
CA THR A 566 3.17 10.86 -0.92
C THR A 566 3.29 9.34 -1.02
N VAL A 567 3.24 8.77 -2.22
CA VAL A 567 3.67 7.37 -2.46
C VAL A 567 5.18 7.18 -2.24
N GLY A 568 5.92 8.26 -2.05
CA GLY A 568 7.33 8.23 -1.73
C GLY A 568 8.23 7.75 -2.87
N GLY A 569 9.53 7.76 -2.58
CA GLY A 569 10.59 7.33 -3.47
C GLY A 569 11.07 5.90 -3.21
N THR A 570 10.92 5.36 -2.00
CA THR A 570 11.14 3.94 -1.70
C THR A 570 10.07 3.45 -0.72
N GLU A 571 9.36 2.40 -1.11
CA GLU A 571 8.19 1.89 -0.42
C GLU A 571 8.53 0.68 0.48
N TRP A 572 7.81 -0.45 0.37
CA TRP A 572 7.96 -1.59 1.28
C TRP A 572 9.12 -2.53 0.98
N ASN A 573 9.68 -2.52 -0.23
CA ASN A 573 10.91 -3.24 -0.52
C ASN A 573 12.09 -2.28 -0.50
N GLY A 574 13.06 -2.59 0.36
CA GLY A 574 14.22 -1.74 0.61
C GLY A 574 15.42 -2.03 -0.28
N PRO A 575 16.59 -1.48 0.11
CA PRO A 575 17.85 -1.77 -0.56
C PRO A 575 18.20 -3.27 -0.48
N ALA A 576 19.11 -3.71 -1.34
CA ALA A 576 19.80 -5.00 -1.27
C ALA A 576 21.31 -4.78 -1.37
N TYR A 577 22.10 -5.71 -0.82
CA TYR A 577 23.56 -5.62 -0.80
C TYR A 577 24.20 -6.85 -1.43
N ASP A 578 25.06 -6.64 -2.42
CA ASP A 578 25.91 -7.67 -3.01
C ASP A 578 27.32 -7.62 -2.40
N PRO A 579 27.73 -8.63 -1.60
CA PRO A 579 29.05 -8.69 -1.00
C PRO A 579 30.17 -8.97 -2.01
N GLY A 580 29.87 -9.56 -3.17
CA GLY A 580 30.86 -9.90 -4.19
C GLY A 580 31.36 -8.67 -4.94
N THR A 581 30.48 -7.73 -5.25
CA THR A 581 30.82 -6.46 -5.94
C THR A 581 30.88 -5.25 -5.00
N SER A 582 30.57 -5.46 -3.71
CA SER A 582 30.38 -4.41 -2.71
C SER A 582 29.46 -3.29 -3.22
N THR A 583 28.25 -3.68 -3.60
CA THR A 583 27.27 -2.79 -4.23
C THR A 583 25.94 -2.84 -3.50
N VAL A 584 25.36 -1.68 -3.24
CA VAL A 584 23.98 -1.54 -2.76
C VAL A 584 23.09 -1.21 -3.95
N TYR A 585 21.96 -1.91 -4.10
CA TYR A 585 20.95 -1.65 -5.10
C TYR A 585 19.69 -1.11 -4.42
N VAL A 586 19.13 -0.02 -4.93
CA VAL A 586 17.94 0.64 -4.36
C VAL A 586 16.85 0.74 -5.42
N PRO A 587 15.69 0.08 -5.25
CA PRO A 587 14.52 0.32 -6.07
C PRO A 587 13.87 1.63 -5.66
N ALA A 588 13.39 2.38 -6.64
CA ALA A 588 12.72 3.64 -6.36
C ALA A 588 11.54 3.94 -7.28
N VAL A 589 10.65 4.76 -6.75
CA VAL A 589 9.50 5.36 -7.42
C VAL A 589 9.89 6.79 -7.80
N ASP A 590 9.60 7.17 -9.04
CA ASP A 590 9.76 8.54 -9.54
C ASP A 590 8.39 9.08 -9.94
N TRP A 591 7.71 9.63 -8.96
CA TRP A 591 6.38 10.19 -9.15
C TRP A 591 6.13 11.26 -8.09
N CYS A 592 5.28 12.23 -8.42
CA CYS A 592 5.08 13.43 -7.64
C CYS A 592 3.61 13.57 -7.26
N SER A 593 3.33 14.34 -6.21
CA SER A 593 1.96 14.64 -5.81
C SER A 593 1.81 16.07 -5.34
N THR A 594 0.57 16.54 -5.27
CA THR A 594 0.18 17.83 -4.72
C THR A 594 -0.67 17.66 -3.47
N ILE A 595 -0.23 18.22 -2.35
CA ILE A 595 -0.98 18.23 -1.08
C ILE A 595 -1.55 19.61 -0.82
N LYS A 596 -2.83 19.64 -0.40
CA LYS A 596 -3.52 20.84 0.10
C LYS A 596 -3.77 20.66 1.59
N ILE A 597 -3.26 21.56 2.42
CA ILE A 597 -3.52 21.54 3.86
C ILE A 597 -5.02 21.74 4.12
N GLY A 598 -5.54 20.97 5.07
CA GLY A 598 -6.95 20.98 5.47
C GLY A 598 -7.13 21.16 6.96
N ALA A 599 -8.38 21.03 7.41
CA ALA A 599 -8.70 21.06 8.83
C ALA A 599 -8.26 19.74 9.50
N VAL A 600 -7.56 19.85 10.63
CA VAL A 600 -7.16 18.69 11.43
C VAL A 600 -8.30 18.27 12.36
N ARG A 601 -8.79 17.04 12.20
CA ARG A 601 -9.82 16.43 13.06
C ARG A 601 -9.57 14.94 13.21
N TYR A 602 -9.25 14.51 14.43
CA TYR A 602 -9.16 13.08 14.73
C TYR A 602 -10.56 12.52 15.02
N ASN A 603 -10.87 11.40 14.36
CA ASN A 603 -12.02 10.56 14.68
C ASN A 603 -11.53 9.11 14.63
N ALA A 604 -11.66 8.37 15.73
CA ALA A 604 -11.17 7.00 15.80
C ALA A 604 -11.72 6.14 14.66
N GLY A 605 -10.85 5.37 14.01
CA GLY A 605 -11.20 4.52 12.88
C GLY A 605 -11.29 5.26 11.53
N ASN A 606 -11.11 6.58 11.49
CA ASN A 606 -11.07 7.36 10.25
C ASN A 606 -9.64 7.82 9.94
N VAL A 607 -9.38 8.06 8.64
CA VAL A 607 -8.12 8.65 8.17
C VAL A 607 -7.89 10.03 8.78
N TYR A 608 -6.65 10.31 9.16
CA TYR A 608 -6.20 11.45 9.95
C TYR A 608 -5.01 12.18 9.30
N THR A 609 -5.17 12.60 8.04
CA THR A 609 -4.06 13.16 7.24
C THR A 609 -3.76 14.64 7.51
N GLY A 610 -4.74 15.42 7.97
CA GLY A 610 -4.60 16.89 8.07
C GLY A 610 -4.60 17.64 6.74
N SER A 611 -5.01 16.99 5.65
CA SER A 611 -5.12 17.55 4.30
C SER A 611 -6.58 17.69 3.83
N ALA A 612 -6.81 18.57 2.88
CA ALA A 612 -8.12 18.77 2.24
C ALA A 612 -8.38 17.79 1.08
N ASN A 613 -7.34 17.16 0.55
CA ASN A 613 -7.40 16.21 -0.57
C ASN A 613 -6.85 14.81 -0.20
N GLY A 614 -6.94 14.41 1.07
CA GLY A 614 -6.50 13.08 1.52
C GLY A 614 -4.99 12.88 1.31
N PHE A 615 -4.57 11.74 0.76
CA PHE A 615 -3.15 11.48 0.47
C PHE A 615 -2.59 12.26 -0.74
N GLY A 616 -3.33 13.26 -1.24
CA GLY A 616 -2.87 14.16 -2.30
C GLY A 616 -3.35 13.79 -3.69
N ASP A 617 -3.20 14.75 -4.60
CA ASP A 617 -3.45 14.57 -6.01
C ASP A 617 -2.14 14.09 -6.67
N MET A 618 -2.07 12.81 -7.09
CA MET A 618 -0.91 12.31 -7.85
C MET A 618 -0.82 13.01 -9.20
N ASP A 619 0.40 13.24 -9.67
CA ASP A 619 0.61 13.60 -11.08
C ASP A 619 -0.01 12.55 -12.02
N PRO A 620 -0.35 12.91 -13.27
CA PRO A 620 -0.86 11.94 -14.25
C PRO A 620 0.00 10.66 -14.35
N GLN A 621 -0.64 9.51 -14.53
CA GLN A 621 0.00 8.18 -14.52
C GLN A 621 1.11 8.04 -15.57
N ASP A 622 1.01 8.72 -16.71
CA ASP A 622 2.03 8.73 -17.77
C ASP A 622 3.33 9.43 -17.38
N LYS A 623 3.34 10.10 -16.22
CA LYS A 623 4.54 10.66 -15.59
C LYS A 623 5.12 9.78 -14.49
N ALA A 624 4.46 8.67 -14.12
CA ALA A 624 4.96 7.76 -13.11
C ALA A 624 6.11 6.91 -13.70
N GLY A 625 7.30 7.05 -13.13
CA GLY A 625 8.47 6.25 -13.50
C GLY A 625 9.08 5.56 -12.28
N GLY A 626 10.20 4.89 -12.48
CA GLY A 626 10.97 4.28 -11.40
C GLY A 626 12.45 4.16 -11.71
N TRP A 627 13.22 3.81 -10.69
CA TRP A 627 14.66 3.64 -10.79
C TRP A 627 15.13 2.35 -10.12
N VAL A 628 16.23 1.81 -10.61
CA VAL A 628 17.14 0.99 -9.81
C VAL A 628 18.49 1.72 -9.78
N THR A 629 18.93 2.12 -8.60
CA THR A 629 20.21 2.82 -8.41
C THR A 629 21.21 1.86 -7.77
N ALA A 630 22.38 1.70 -8.39
CA ALA A 630 23.50 0.96 -7.81
C ALA A 630 24.53 1.92 -7.23
N LEU A 631 24.94 1.66 -6.00
CA LEU A 631 25.89 2.50 -5.25
C LEU A 631 27.01 1.65 -4.68
N ASP A 632 28.20 2.23 -4.57
CA ASP A 632 29.28 1.65 -3.77
C ASP A 632 28.85 1.54 -2.31
N ALA A 633 29.04 0.36 -1.73
CA ALA A 633 28.51 0.05 -0.42
C ALA A 633 29.25 0.73 0.74
N ALA A 634 30.45 1.28 0.52
CA ALA A 634 31.19 1.98 1.57
C ALA A 634 31.02 3.50 1.49
N SER A 635 31.09 4.06 0.28
CA SER A 635 31.06 5.50 0.01
C SER A 635 29.67 6.04 -0.28
N GLY A 636 28.78 5.25 -0.88
CA GLY A 636 27.52 5.72 -1.44
C GLY A 636 27.63 6.37 -2.82
N ASP A 637 28.79 6.27 -3.47
CA ASP A 637 28.95 6.77 -4.84
C ASP A 637 28.08 5.99 -5.81
N ILE A 638 27.28 6.70 -6.62
CA ILE A 638 26.44 6.07 -7.64
C ILE A 638 27.32 5.46 -8.72
N LYS A 639 27.21 4.14 -8.91
CA LYS A 639 27.88 3.40 -9.99
C LYS A 639 27.09 3.53 -11.30
N TRP A 640 25.78 3.30 -11.22
CA TRP A 640 24.87 3.41 -12.35
C TRP A 640 23.42 3.60 -11.90
N LYS A 641 22.56 4.04 -12.82
CA LYS A 641 21.10 4.09 -12.65
C LYS A 641 20.42 3.47 -13.86
N TYR A 642 19.47 2.57 -13.60
CA TYR A 642 18.50 2.10 -14.58
C TYR A 642 17.18 2.86 -14.37
N GLN A 643 16.63 3.44 -15.44
CA GLN A 643 15.30 4.08 -15.42
C GLN A 643 14.26 3.12 -15.98
N SER A 644 13.15 3.00 -15.28
CA SER A 644 11.97 2.23 -15.68
C SER A 644 10.84 3.17 -16.08
N ASP A 645 10.08 2.79 -17.11
CA ASP A 645 8.85 3.48 -17.55
C ASP A 645 7.71 3.41 -16.53
N SER A 646 7.89 2.67 -15.45
CA SER A 646 6.91 2.52 -14.37
C SER A 646 7.61 2.39 -13.03
N PRO A 647 6.95 2.76 -11.92
CA PRO A 647 7.51 2.66 -10.57
C PRO A 647 8.13 1.29 -10.28
N VAL A 648 9.32 1.28 -9.67
CA VAL A 648 9.99 0.06 -9.24
C VAL A 648 9.81 -0.06 -7.73
N VAL A 649 8.85 -0.90 -7.35
CA VAL A 649 8.51 -1.17 -5.94
C VAL A 649 8.89 -2.60 -5.54
N ALA A 650 9.14 -3.49 -6.50
CA ALA A 650 9.50 -4.87 -6.23
C ALA A 650 10.81 -4.99 -5.45
N GLY A 651 10.95 -6.09 -4.71
CA GLY A 651 12.22 -6.46 -4.11
C GLY A 651 13.31 -6.62 -5.18
N VAL A 652 14.45 -5.96 -4.97
CA VAL A 652 15.67 -6.16 -5.76
C VAL A 652 16.48 -7.32 -5.17
N THR A 653 17.02 -8.17 -6.04
CA THR A 653 17.69 -9.41 -5.65
C THR A 653 18.95 -9.60 -6.48
N PRO A 654 20.12 -9.11 -6.01
CA PRO A 654 21.40 -9.38 -6.65
C PRO A 654 21.81 -10.84 -6.46
N THR A 655 22.57 -11.36 -7.41
CA THR A 655 23.04 -12.76 -7.40
C THR A 655 24.53 -12.87 -7.72
N ALA A 656 25.17 -13.95 -7.27
CA ALA A 656 26.55 -14.28 -7.62
C ALA A 656 26.76 -14.55 -9.13
N GLY A 657 25.69 -14.70 -9.91
CA GLY A 657 25.74 -14.78 -11.37
C GLY A 657 25.95 -13.45 -12.08
N GLY A 658 26.04 -12.33 -11.35
CA GLY A 658 26.21 -11.00 -11.95
C GLY A 658 24.92 -10.41 -12.52
N VAL A 659 23.76 -10.83 -12.00
CA VAL A 659 22.45 -10.27 -12.36
C VAL A 659 21.70 -9.76 -11.13
N VAL A 660 20.90 -8.70 -11.34
CA VAL A 660 19.97 -8.13 -10.37
C VAL A 660 18.55 -8.36 -10.85
N LEU A 661 17.80 -9.18 -10.10
CA LEU A 661 16.41 -9.51 -10.40
C LEU A 661 15.46 -8.53 -9.70
N THR A 662 14.44 -8.04 -10.41
CA THR A 662 13.43 -7.11 -9.86
C THR A 662 12.19 -7.06 -10.78
N GLY A 663 11.25 -6.15 -10.53
CA GLY A 663 10.13 -5.89 -11.41
C GLY A 663 9.52 -4.51 -11.20
N ASP A 664 8.69 -4.09 -12.16
CA ASP A 664 8.04 -2.79 -12.15
C ASP A 664 6.50 -2.88 -12.02
N MET A 665 5.89 -1.74 -11.73
CA MET A 665 4.43 -1.59 -11.63
C MET A 665 3.70 -1.68 -12.97
N GLY A 666 4.42 -1.62 -14.09
CA GLY A 666 3.89 -1.91 -15.43
C GLY A 666 3.70 -3.41 -15.68
N GLY A 667 4.13 -4.25 -14.74
CA GLY A 667 3.98 -5.70 -14.78
C GLY A 667 5.12 -6.43 -15.45
N ASN A 668 6.31 -5.81 -15.53
CA ASN A 668 7.48 -6.46 -16.08
C ASN A 668 8.30 -7.11 -14.96
N LEU A 669 8.64 -8.39 -15.13
CA LEU A 669 9.76 -9.04 -14.44
C LEU A 669 11.05 -8.72 -15.20
N LEU A 670 12.09 -8.28 -14.48
CA LEU A 670 13.35 -7.80 -15.05
C LEU A 670 14.53 -8.60 -14.49
N ALA A 671 15.52 -8.86 -15.35
CA ALA A 671 16.89 -9.14 -14.94
C ALA A 671 17.81 -8.08 -15.53
N LEU A 672 18.54 -7.37 -14.66
CA LEU A 672 19.52 -6.37 -15.03
C LEU A 672 20.94 -6.93 -14.88
N SER A 673 21.90 -6.49 -15.69
CA SER A 673 23.31 -6.76 -15.43
C SER A 673 23.75 -6.01 -14.15
N ALA A 674 24.52 -6.67 -13.28
CA ALA A 674 24.93 -6.07 -12.00
C ALA A 674 25.96 -4.95 -12.16
N ASP A 675 26.76 -5.00 -13.21
CA ASP A 675 27.86 -4.06 -13.49
C ASP A 675 27.39 -2.72 -14.09
N GLU A 676 26.35 -2.74 -14.91
CA GLU A 676 25.93 -1.59 -15.72
C GLU A 676 24.42 -1.30 -15.66
N GLY A 677 23.61 -2.20 -15.11
CA GLY A 677 22.15 -2.04 -15.06
C GLY A 677 21.46 -2.27 -16.40
N LYS A 678 22.12 -2.95 -17.36
CA LYS A 678 21.52 -3.27 -18.67
C LYS A 678 20.40 -4.28 -18.52
N VAL A 679 19.27 -4.08 -19.20
CA VAL A 679 18.19 -5.06 -19.24
C VAL A 679 18.62 -6.28 -20.06
N LEU A 680 18.75 -7.43 -19.38
CA LEU A 680 19.12 -8.72 -19.99
C LEU A 680 17.89 -9.60 -20.26
N PHE A 681 16.85 -9.42 -19.44
CA PHE A 681 15.59 -10.13 -19.54
C PHE A 681 14.45 -9.20 -19.14
N LYS A 682 13.34 -9.28 -19.89
CA LYS A 682 12.08 -8.60 -19.61
C LYS A 682 10.93 -9.49 -20.06
N ASP A 683 9.99 -9.79 -19.16
CA ASP A 683 8.75 -10.49 -19.49
C ASP A 683 7.57 -9.87 -18.76
N ASN A 684 6.44 -9.72 -19.45
CA ASN A 684 5.24 -9.14 -18.87
C ASN A 684 4.41 -10.24 -18.19
N THR A 685 4.22 -10.11 -16.88
CA THR A 685 3.56 -11.11 -16.03
C THR A 685 2.04 -10.99 -16.03
N GLY A 686 1.48 -9.97 -16.70
CA GLY A 686 0.05 -9.69 -16.80
C GLY A 686 -0.56 -8.93 -15.62
N GLY A 687 0.28 -8.45 -14.69
CA GLY A 687 -0.10 -7.61 -13.56
C GLY A 687 1.15 -7.04 -12.89
N SER A 688 0.99 -6.00 -12.08
CA SER A 688 2.12 -5.29 -11.46
C SER A 688 2.98 -6.20 -10.58
N VAL A 689 4.31 -6.04 -10.64
CA VAL A 689 5.24 -6.79 -9.81
C VAL A 689 5.64 -5.93 -8.61
N ALA A 690 4.95 -6.10 -7.49
CA ALA A 690 5.11 -5.24 -6.30
C ALA A 690 5.62 -5.99 -5.07
N GLY A 691 5.57 -7.32 -5.09
CA GLY A 691 6.13 -8.17 -4.05
C GLY A 691 7.65 -8.31 -4.15
N GLY A 692 8.21 -9.22 -3.36
CA GLY A 692 9.62 -9.59 -3.50
C GLY A 692 9.84 -10.51 -4.70
N VAL A 693 10.75 -10.16 -5.62
CA VAL A 693 11.28 -11.10 -6.61
C VAL A 693 12.35 -11.94 -5.92
N ILE A 694 12.22 -13.27 -5.95
CA ILE A 694 13.12 -14.18 -5.23
C ILE A 694 13.78 -15.17 -6.18
N THR A 695 14.94 -15.70 -5.79
CA THR A 695 15.57 -16.82 -6.51
C THR A 695 15.98 -17.92 -5.54
N TYR A 696 15.83 -19.17 -5.95
CA TYR A 696 16.11 -20.34 -5.13
C TYR A 696 16.55 -21.51 -6.00
N GLN A 697 17.09 -22.56 -5.37
CA GLN A 697 17.50 -23.79 -6.06
C GLN A 697 16.71 -24.99 -5.55
N VAL A 698 16.19 -25.81 -6.47
CA VAL A 698 15.61 -27.13 -6.16
C VAL A 698 16.34 -28.19 -6.98
N GLY A 699 17.01 -29.12 -6.31
CA GLY A 699 17.97 -30.02 -6.97
C GLY A 699 19.12 -29.19 -7.56
N ASP A 700 19.41 -29.39 -8.84
CA ASP A 700 20.49 -28.68 -9.55
C ASP A 700 19.99 -27.49 -10.39
N ARG A 701 18.73 -27.09 -10.24
CA ARG A 701 18.10 -26.04 -11.05
C ARG A 701 17.75 -24.82 -10.20
N GLN A 702 18.22 -23.67 -10.65
CA GLN A 702 17.88 -22.34 -10.15
C GLN A 702 16.57 -21.88 -10.77
N TYR A 703 15.74 -21.26 -9.94
CA TYR A 703 14.45 -20.70 -10.29
C TYR A 703 14.37 -19.24 -9.86
N VAL A 704 13.51 -18.47 -10.53
CA VAL A 704 13.13 -17.10 -10.17
C VAL A 704 11.63 -17.07 -10.01
N ALA A 705 11.11 -16.52 -8.92
CA ALA A 705 9.69 -16.36 -8.69
C ALA A 705 9.33 -14.88 -8.47
N ALA A 706 8.18 -14.47 -9.01
CA ALA A 706 7.62 -13.14 -8.82
C ALA A 706 6.13 -13.22 -8.47
N ALA A 707 5.69 -12.32 -7.59
CA ALA A 707 4.28 -12.06 -7.33
C ALA A 707 3.81 -10.94 -8.27
N SER A 708 2.75 -11.21 -9.02
CA SER A 708 2.19 -10.35 -10.05
C SER A 708 0.71 -10.12 -9.79
N GLY A 709 0.25 -8.88 -9.75
CA GLY A 709 -1.17 -8.58 -9.59
C GLY A 709 -1.46 -7.12 -9.25
N ASN A 710 -2.75 -6.82 -9.09
CA ASN A 710 -3.19 -5.49 -8.65
C ASN A 710 -2.56 -5.10 -7.31
N THR A 711 -1.89 -3.94 -7.26
CA THR A 711 -1.33 -3.36 -6.03
C THR A 711 -2.32 -2.37 -5.42
N SER A 712 -2.79 -1.40 -6.21
CA SER A 712 -3.91 -0.50 -5.87
C SER A 712 -4.54 0.07 -7.14
N ARG A 713 -5.88 0.07 -7.22
CA ARG A 713 -6.61 0.68 -8.34
C ARG A 713 -6.68 2.20 -8.25
N THR A 714 -6.60 2.74 -7.03
CA THR A 714 -6.78 4.17 -6.75
C THR A 714 -5.46 4.91 -6.68
N THR A 715 -4.45 4.32 -6.04
CA THR A 715 -3.16 4.98 -5.81
C THR A 715 -2.21 4.74 -6.96
N TRP A 716 -2.09 3.47 -7.38
CA TRP A 716 -1.11 3.05 -8.38
C TRP A 716 -1.71 2.84 -9.78
N HIS A 717 -3.04 2.91 -9.89
CA HIS A 717 -3.81 2.62 -11.10
C HIS A 717 -3.45 1.28 -11.76
N THR A 718 -3.09 0.29 -10.94
CA THR A 718 -2.71 -1.05 -11.39
C THR A 718 -3.91 -1.97 -11.43
N GLU A 719 -3.94 -2.90 -12.38
CA GLU A 719 -4.90 -3.99 -12.44
C GLU A 719 -4.18 -5.31 -12.75
N GLY A 720 -4.89 -6.43 -12.61
CA GLY A 720 -4.38 -7.75 -12.96
C GLY A 720 -4.74 -8.82 -11.92
N PRO A 721 -4.89 -10.08 -12.37
CA PRO A 721 -5.13 -11.21 -11.47
C PRO A 721 -3.94 -11.42 -10.54
N GLN A 722 -4.22 -11.91 -9.33
CA GLN A 722 -3.18 -12.27 -8.37
C GLN A 722 -2.54 -13.59 -8.77
N LYS A 723 -1.26 -13.53 -9.19
CA LYS A 723 -0.52 -14.67 -9.72
C LYS A 723 0.87 -14.78 -9.12
N ILE A 724 1.30 -16.02 -8.91
CA ILE A 724 2.72 -16.35 -8.78
C ILE A 724 3.21 -16.88 -10.12
N VAL A 725 4.29 -16.32 -10.63
CA VAL A 725 4.96 -16.77 -11.86
C VAL A 725 6.37 -17.24 -11.53
N VAL A 726 6.78 -18.37 -12.13
CA VAL A 726 8.09 -18.97 -11.88
C VAL A 726 8.83 -19.19 -13.20
N TYR A 727 10.10 -18.79 -13.24
CA TYR A 727 11.00 -18.88 -14.40
C TYR A 727 12.23 -19.70 -14.06
N ALA A 728 12.84 -20.29 -15.07
CA ALA A 728 14.17 -20.90 -14.99
C ALA A 728 14.76 -21.02 -16.41
N LEU A 729 16.06 -21.29 -16.49
CA LEU A 729 16.68 -21.66 -17.75
C LEU A 729 16.10 -22.99 -18.26
N PRO A 730 16.01 -23.21 -19.58
CA PRO A 730 15.66 -24.50 -20.17
C PRO A 730 16.51 -25.65 -19.62
N GLN A 731 15.93 -26.84 -19.45
CA GLN A 731 16.67 -28.01 -18.97
C GLN A 731 17.84 -28.34 -19.92
N GLY A 732 19.05 -28.49 -19.37
CA GLY A 732 20.25 -28.87 -20.12
C GLY A 732 21.22 -27.73 -20.45
N GLN A 733 20.84 -26.47 -20.25
CA GLN A 733 21.80 -25.36 -20.20
C GLN A 733 22.39 -25.28 -18.79
N LYS A 734 23.72 -25.31 -18.69
CA LYS A 734 24.48 -25.21 -17.43
C LYS A 734 25.09 -23.83 -17.28
#